data_AF-A0A967CQ54-F1
#
_entry.id   AF-A0A967CQ54-F1
#
_cell.length_a   1.000
_cell.length_b   1.000
_cell.length_c   1.000
_cell.angle_alpha   90.00
_cell.angle_beta   90.00
_cell.angle_gamma   90.00
#
_symmetry.space_group_name_H-M   'P 1'
#
loop_
_entity.id
_entity.type
_entity.pdbx_description
1 polymer ?
#
loop_
_entity_poly.entity_id
_entity_poly.type
_entity_poly.pdbx_seq_one_letter_code
_entity_poly.pdbx_strand_id
1 'polypeptide(L)'
;MKTPLAVSSTSTAGVVIQVYQALYGKAPGYTDYSSYLAQASANNREFVNALMANFAATSDKALALLVLNNLGITAATVTQSGSYAALLSAVEQIFAAYGSAARGQILLNMTTLLAGLSSDVTFGAAATTYSTQVQANYSYSATSTNTSSSVVALTAATVPGAPTIGAATAGDAQASVAFSAPSSTGGASISAYTVSCVSGSSTKTGSASSSPITVSSMSNASAYNCSVTATNSAGTGSASGTVAVTPAAATISSTSAVYYAPAPFASVMQTNYQPASLASASSLVNRSRYMISDAATAGTASNYLSIGSTYSATTGYAASSSSLSSASTYNDYLSKLVQVVSDSSGYFRIDSHLHPNNSIDFDATDSNKLKFRNNFGKASALYGYLTFSYDATTKLLQAKKRYKYSYVIATTTQATTYTGAWDEDASFSSSAQNYYVNLTGGVYKLIADTASATKFYLYESPIDFGIPDALNPNKVVIVTNAAAAFFSKNSVAATEGVSGGIYKEVNATYRSQILTAGNDATTKASADAMLASIKSAVEASGEKLRYSTDLYSAYRDATLSFKLFSDSIADGTPGQNLVPYVYFTNEKNAAGKYHPFMVIVSYGNPASPNGLKDVPHPPGDSTGEYPTLKVTRFSNLENYVAMIPMKDYGVVSDVTDNVIAVNLWTVRTTASLKANVYTYADSADNGILVDGSVIFPTYGNTLVPANQNGEMTAIGCHVGKGGGGPHCHFDGYQSGFSLNIYGDADYIGKSHPPLIGFGYDGIAVFGKYRSSDIKMLGYSTALDDFGAHDHDSIGYHYHAHSVTNHKAELLTITTSMDVLMKGAYVGKTNDIPFFRANDGFNTNPYKGGTVK
;
A
#
# COMPACT_ATOMS: atom_id res chain seq x y z
N MET A 1 17.18 1.28 26.61
CA MET A 1 17.82 0.53 25.51
C MET A 1 19.07 1.30 25.08
N LYS A 2 20.26 0.68 25.19
CA LYS A 2 21.51 1.22 24.65
C LYS A 2 21.64 0.78 23.18
N THR A 3 22.29 1.63 22.39
CA THR A 3 22.57 1.53 20.95
C THR A 3 23.16 0.18 20.51
N PRO A 4 22.88 -0.30 19.27
CA PRO A 4 23.48 -1.52 18.75
C PRO A 4 24.98 -1.31 18.46
N LEU A 5 25.81 -2.25 18.90
CA LEU A 5 27.19 -2.38 18.42
C LEU A 5 27.18 -2.77 16.94
N ALA A 6 27.88 -2.01 16.10
CA ALA A 6 28.21 -2.42 14.74
C ALA A 6 29.27 -3.55 14.80
N VAL A 7 29.05 -4.65 14.08
CA VAL A 7 29.88 -5.87 14.12
C VAL A 7 30.64 -6.03 12.80
N SER A 8 31.97 -6.13 12.86
CA SER A 8 32.84 -6.48 11.73
C SER A 8 32.92 -8.01 11.53
N SER A 9 32.95 -8.44 10.28
CA SER A 9 32.47 -9.74 9.77
C SER A 9 33.41 -10.95 9.83
N THR A 10 34.37 -11.05 10.74
CA THR A 10 35.31 -12.21 10.76
C THR A 10 35.34 -13.05 12.05
N SER A 11 34.82 -12.56 13.19
CA SER A 11 34.87 -13.32 14.46
C SER A 11 33.59 -14.09 14.81
N THR A 12 32.43 -13.69 14.29
CA THR A 12 31.12 -14.27 14.64
C THR A 12 30.86 -15.64 14.04
N ALA A 13 31.38 -15.92 12.85
CA ALA A 13 31.20 -17.19 12.16
C ALA A 13 31.79 -18.38 12.95
N GLY A 14 32.98 -18.22 13.51
CA GLY A 14 33.63 -19.26 14.32
C GLY A 14 32.87 -19.57 15.62
N VAL A 15 32.31 -18.54 16.25
CA VAL A 15 31.55 -18.66 17.50
C VAL A 15 30.22 -19.40 17.28
N VAL A 16 29.51 -19.11 16.18
CA VAL A 16 28.25 -19.80 15.84
C VAL A 16 28.48 -21.28 15.57
N ILE A 17 29.56 -21.64 14.88
CA ILE A 17 29.94 -23.03 14.59
C ILE A 17 30.21 -23.82 15.87
N GLN A 18 31.01 -23.26 16.77
CA GLN A 18 31.37 -23.91 18.03
C GLN A 18 30.18 -24.08 18.98
N VAL A 19 29.29 -23.09 19.03
CA VAL A 19 28.05 -23.13 19.83
C VAL A 19 27.08 -24.20 19.31
N TYR A 20 26.85 -24.24 17.99
CA TYR A 20 25.97 -25.24 17.39
C TYR A 20 26.50 -26.66 17.59
N GLN A 21 27.80 -26.87 17.35
CA GLN A 21 28.43 -28.17 17.54
C GLN A 21 28.34 -28.67 18.98
N ALA A 22 28.47 -27.78 19.96
CA ALA A 22 28.34 -28.13 21.36
C ALA A 22 26.91 -28.46 21.79
N LEU A 23 25.91 -27.74 21.28
CA LEU A 23 24.50 -27.96 21.63
C LEU A 23 23.92 -29.21 20.95
N TYR A 24 24.32 -29.50 19.71
CA TYR A 24 23.72 -30.57 18.90
C TYR A 24 24.66 -31.76 18.65
N GLY A 25 25.87 -31.75 19.22
CA GLY A 25 26.84 -32.83 19.13
C GLY A 25 27.45 -33.06 17.74
N LYS A 26 27.20 -32.17 16.78
CA LYS A 26 27.71 -32.24 15.40
C LYS A 26 27.94 -30.85 14.82
N ALA A 27 29.01 -30.67 14.06
CA ALA A 27 29.22 -29.44 13.31
C ALA A 27 28.10 -29.27 12.26
N PRO A 28 27.58 -28.04 12.03
CA PRO A 28 26.54 -27.82 11.05
C PRO A 28 27.04 -28.17 9.63
N GLY A 29 26.17 -28.72 8.78
CA GLY A 29 26.49 -28.94 7.37
C GLY A 29 26.65 -27.61 6.62
N TYR A 30 27.32 -27.61 5.46
CA TYR A 30 27.61 -26.39 4.69
C TYR A 30 26.34 -25.59 4.31
N THR A 31 25.22 -26.26 4.04
CA THR A 31 23.90 -25.65 3.76
C THR A 31 23.19 -25.12 5.01
N ASP A 32 23.42 -25.73 6.16
CA ASP A 32 22.89 -25.25 7.44
C ASP A 32 23.66 -24.01 7.91
N TYR A 33 24.97 -23.95 7.62
CA TYR A 33 25.84 -22.85 7.98
C TYR A 33 25.42 -21.49 7.38
N SER A 34 25.16 -21.46 6.06
CA SER A 34 24.75 -20.22 5.38
C SER A 34 23.35 -19.77 5.79
N SER A 35 22.43 -20.71 6.05
CA SER A 35 21.07 -20.41 6.49
C SER A 35 21.01 -19.92 7.94
N TYR A 36 21.85 -20.44 8.85
CA TYR A 36 21.93 -19.95 10.22
C TYR A 36 22.65 -18.59 10.34
N LEU A 37 23.68 -18.34 9.52
CA LEU A 37 24.29 -17.00 9.41
C LEU A 37 23.30 -15.97 8.89
N ALA A 38 22.52 -16.31 7.86
CA ALA A 38 21.46 -15.45 7.33
C ALA A 38 20.40 -15.15 8.40
N GLN A 39 19.93 -16.17 9.12
CA GLN A 39 18.93 -16.00 10.19
C GLN A 39 19.43 -15.17 11.38
N ALA A 40 20.70 -15.33 11.77
CA ALA A 40 21.33 -14.52 12.82
C ALA A 40 21.54 -13.06 12.37
N SER A 41 21.93 -12.84 11.11
CA SER A 41 22.09 -11.49 10.54
C SER A 41 20.77 -10.77 10.27
N ALA A 42 19.67 -11.53 10.13
CA ALA A 42 18.32 -11.02 9.88
C ALA A 42 17.47 -10.83 11.14
N ASN A 43 18.04 -10.96 12.35
CA ASN A 43 17.32 -10.87 13.63
C ASN A 43 16.07 -11.78 13.71
N ASN A 44 16.15 -13.00 13.15
CA ASN A 44 15.01 -13.93 13.18
C ASN A 44 14.69 -14.37 14.62
N ARG A 45 13.52 -13.92 15.11
CA ARG A 45 13.07 -14.10 16.49
C ARG A 45 12.84 -15.57 16.88
N GLU A 46 12.40 -16.42 15.94
CA GLU A 46 12.17 -17.85 16.22
C GLU A 46 13.48 -18.61 16.40
N PHE A 47 14.47 -18.34 15.54
CA PHE A 47 15.81 -18.91 15.67
C PHE A 47 16.49 -18.47 16.97
N VAL A 48 16.42 -17.18 17.31
CA VAL A 48 16.94 -16.65 18.57
C VAL A 48 16.23 -17.29 19.76
N ASN A 49 14.91 -17.43 19.72
CA ASN A 49 14.15 -18.07 20.79
C ASN A 49 14.51 -19.56 20.95
N ALA A 50 14.69 -20.30 19.85
CA ALA A 50 15.10 -21.70 19.88
C ALA A 50 16.52 -21.87 20.45
N LEU A 51 17.44 -20.98 20.07
CA LEU A 51 18.80 -20.96 20.60
C LEU A 51 18.81 -20.62 22.10
N MET A 52 18.06 -19.59 22.50
CA MET A 52 17.87 -19.21 23.91
C MET A 52 17.24 -20.32 24.75
N ALA A 53 16.28 -21.06 24.20
CA ALA A 53 15.65 -22.20 24.87
C ALA A 53 16.65 -23.36 25.08
N ASN A 54 17.53 -23.63 24.13
CA ASN A 54 18.59 -24.63 24.28
C ASN A 54 19.64 -24.21 25.32
N PHE A 55 20.01 -22.93 25.37
CA PHE A 55 20.84 -22.39 26.45
C PHE A 55 20.18 -22.50 27.82
N ALA A 56 18.87 -22.26 27.91
CA ALA A 56 18.13 -22.42 29.15
C ALA A 56 18.09 -23.88 29.64
N ALA A 57 18.04 -24.84 28.72
CA ALA A 57 18.02 -26.27 29.03
C ALA A 57 19.40 -26.87 29.37
N THR A 58 20.50 -26.17 29.05
CA THR A 58 21.87 -26.65 29.31
C THR A 58 22.28 -26.37 30.75
N SER A 59 22.98 -27.32 31.40
CA SER A 59 23.46 -27.15 32.78
C SER A 59 24.56 -26.08 32.88
N ASP A 60 24.65 -25.40 34.02
CA ASP A 60 25.64 -24.34 34.26
C ASP A 60 27.08 -24.82 34.03
N LYS A 61 27.35 -26.06 34.44
CA LYS A 61 28.63 -26.76 34.22
C LYS A 61 28.95 -27.02 32.76
N ALA A 62 27.97 -27.47 31.99
CA ALA A 62 28.17 -27.71 30.56
C ALA A 62 28.40 -26.39 29.80
N LEU A 63 27.71 -25.31 30.17
CA LEU A 63 27.92 -23.98 29.60
C LEU A 63 29.28 -23.39 30.00
N ALA A 64 29.69 -23.55 31.25
CA ALA A 64 30.99 -23.11 31.72
C ALA A 64 32.14 -23.82 31.01
N LEU A 65 32.05 -25.14 30.85
CA LEU A 65 33.03 -25.92 30.07
C LEU A 65 33.04 -25.49 28.59
N LEU A 66 31.88 -25.25 27.99
CA LEU A 66 31.78 -24.78 26.61
C LEU A 66 32.50 -23.44 26.42
N VAL A 67 32.28 -22.48 27.32
CA VAL A 67 32.94 -21.18 27.28
C VAL A 67 34.46 -21.35 27.40
N LEU A 68 34.93 -22.09 28.40
CA LEU A 68 36.36 -22.27 28.65
C LEU A 68 37.05 -22.97 27.48
N ASN A 69 36.43 -24.00 26.90
CA ASN A 69 36.99 -24.74 25.76
C ASN A 69 37.06 -23.89 24.49
N ASN A 70 36.03 -23.08 24.19
CA ASN A 70 36.05 -22.17 23.03
C ASN A 70 37.16 -21.12 23.15
N LEU A 71 37.56 -20.77 24.37
CA LEU A 71 38.63 -19.83 24.67
C LEU A 71 40.01 -20.51 24.77
N GLY A 72 40.10 -21.82 24.53
CA GLY A 72 41.35 -22.59 24.63
C GLY A 72 41.82 -22.82 26.08
N ILE A 73 40.96 -22.58 27.06
CA ILE A 73 41.26 -22.73 28.49
C ILE A 73 40.82 -24.12 28.93
N THR A 74 41.79 -24.97 29.19
CA THR A 74 41.62 -26.34 29.64
C THR A 74 42.43 -26.54 30.92
N ALA A 75 42.19 -27.66 31.61
CA ALA A 75 43.02 -28.04 32.75
C ALA A 75 44.52 -28.13 32.39
N ALA A 76 44.87 -28.32 31.12
CA ALA A 76 46.25 -28.38 30.64
C ALA A 76 46.87 -27.00 30.35
N THR A 77 46.07 -25.99 30.02
CA THR A 77 46.56 -24.63 29.69
C THR A 77 46.61 -23.69 30.90
N VAL A 78 46.07 -24.11 32.06
CA VAL A 78 46.22 -23.42 33.35
C VAL A 78 47.24 -24.18 34.21
N THR A 79 48.48 -23.67 34.27
CA THR A 79 49.61 -24.36 34.92
C THR A 79 49.63 -24.25 36.45
N GLN A 80 48.78 -23.41 37.04
CA GLN A 80 48.66 -23.25 38.48
C GLN A 80 47.66 -24.27 39.06
N SER A 81 48.13 -25.10 39.98
CA SER A 81 47.33 -26.17 40.61
C SER A 81 46.06 -25.61 41.28
N GLY A 82 44.90 -26.19 40.96
CA GLY A 82 43.60 -25.81 41.52
C GLY A 82 42.89 -24.64 40.81
N SER A 83 43.62 -23.82 40.02
CA SER A 83 43.07 -22.60 39.42
C SER A 83 42.07 -22.86 38.29
N TYR A 84 42.22 -23.96 37.53
CA TYR A 84 41.23 -24.33 36.51
C TYR A 84 39.89 -24.77 37.14
N ALA A 85 39.93 -25.55 38.21
CA ALA A 85 38.72 -26.00 38.90
C ALA A 85 37.99 -24.83 39.57
N ALA A 86 38.74 -23.88 40.14
CA ALA A 86 38.18 -22.65 40.68
C ALA A 86 37.58 -21.76 39.57
N LEU A 87 38.24 -21.63 38.43
CA LEU A 87 37.73 -20.87 37.27
C LEU A 87 36.47 -21.50 36.68
N LEU A 88 36.46 -22.83 36.52
CA LEU A 88 35.29 -23.56 36.06
C LEU A 88 34.11 -23.37 37.02
N SER A 89 34.33 -23.54 38.33
CA SER A 89 33.30 -23.33 39.34
C SER A 89 32.81 -21.87 39.41
N ALA A 90 33.68 -20.90 39.12
CA ALA A 90 33.31 -19.49 39.05
C ALA A 90 32.38 -19.21 37.86
N VAL A 91 32.72 -19.71 36.67
CA VAL A 91 31.89 -19.52 35.47
C VAL A 91 30.56 -20.28 35.61
N GLU A 92 30.57 -21.44 36.26
CA GLU A 92 29.35 -22.17 36.67
C GLU A 92 28.44 -21.30 37.55
N GLN A 93 28.99 -20.67 38.59
CA GLN A 93 28.22 -19.82 39.50
C GLN A 93 27.65 -18.57 38.81
N ILE A 94 28.35 -18.02 37.80
CA ILE A 94 27.83 -16.94 36.97
C ILE A 94 26.57 -17.39 36.22
N PHE A 95 26.59 -18.55 35.56
CA PHE A 95 25.40 -19.05 34.86
C PHE A 95 24.25 -19.39 35.82
N ALA A 96 24.57 -19.88 37.03
CA ALA A 96 23.58 -20.15 38.07
C ALA A 96 22.90 -18.85 38.57
N ALA A 97 23.66 -17.76 38.74
CA ALA A 97 23.16 -16.50 39.29
C ALA A 97 22.17 -15.76 38.37
N TYR A 98 22.27 -15.94 37.05
CA TYR A 98 21.42 -15.24 36.08
C TYR A 98 20.10 -15.95 35.77
N GLY A 99 19.92 -17.19 36.22
CA GLY A 99 18.74 -17.99 35.96
C GLY A 99 18.67 -18.54 34.53
N SER A 100 18.03 -19.69 34.37
CA SER A 100 18.02 -20.46 33.12
C SER A 100 17.56 -19.66 31.89
N ALA A 101 16.55 -18.80 32.04
CA ALA A 101 15.97 -18.03 30.92
C ALA A 101 16.91 -16.95 30.33
N ALA A 102 17.93 -16.50 31.07
CA ALA A 102 18.82 -15.41 30.65
C ALA A 102 20.21 -15.88 30.18
N ARG A 103 20.51 -17.18 30.27
CA ARG A 103 21.85 -17.75 30.02
C ARG A 103 22.41 -17.45 28.62
N GLY A 104 21.57 -17.42 27.58
CA GLY A 104 22.01 -17.14 26.20
C GLY A 104 22.44 -15.69 25.96
N GLN A 105 22.07 -14.73 26.83
CA GLN A 105 22.54 -13.34 26.75
C GLN A 105 23.97 -13.17 27.29
N ILE A 106 24.44 -14.09 28.15
CA ILE A 106 25.75 -14.01 28.83
C ILE A 106 26.88 -14.45 27.89
N LEU A 107 26.66 -15.48 27.07
CA LEU A 107 27.68 -16.03 26.19
C LEU A 107 28.25 -15.00 25.20
N LEU A 108 27.42 -14.03 24.80
CA LEU A 108 27.77 -12.97 23.85
C LEU A 108 28.54 -11.80 24.49
N ASN A 109 28.73 -11.79 25.82
CA ASN A 109 29.32 -10.64 26.54
C ASN A 109 30.26 -11.02 27.71
N MET A 110 30.74 -12.27 27.74
CA MET A 110 31.58 -12.82 28.83
C MET A 110 32.87 -12.03 29.10
N THR A 111 33.50 -11.47 28.05
CA THR A 111 34.73 -10.67 28.17
C THR A 111 34.52 -9.41 29.01
N THR A 112 33.35 -8.79 28.87
CA THR A 112 32.94 -7.56 29.55
C THR A 112 32.53 -7.84 30.99
N LEU A 113 31.94 -9.02 31.23
CA LEU A 113 31.51 -9.48 32.56
C LEU A 113 32.71 -9.83 33.44
N LEU A 114 33.68 -10.58 32.93
CA LEU A 114 34.89 -10.97 33.68
C LEU A 114 35.86 -9.80 33.92
N ALA A 115 35.91 -8.81 33.02
CA ALA A 115 36.66 -7.57 33.25
C ALA A 115 36.16 -6.79 34.48
N GLY A 116 34.85 -6.80 34.73
CA GLY A 116 34.23 -6.19 35.92
C GLY A 116 34.41 -6.98 37.22
N LEU A 117 34.78 -8.26 37.14
CA LEU A 117 34.97 -9.16 38.28
C LEU A 117 36.45 -9.27 38.73
N SER A 118 37.37 -8.56 38.08
CA SER A 118 38.79 -8.50 38.46
C SER A 118 39.04 -8.03 39.89
N SER A 119 38.11 -7.24 40.45
CA SER A 119 38.12 -6.75 41.83
C SER A 119 37.25 -7.55 42.81
N ASP A 120 36.68 -8.68 42.40
CA ASP A 120 35.91 -9.57 43.29
C ASP A 120 36.86 -10.43 44.14
N VAL A 121 36.66 -10.49 45.46
CA VAL A 121 37.55 -11.27 46.36
C VAL A 121 37.41 -12.79 46.19
N THR A 122 36.32 -13.25 45.59
CA THR A 122 36.00 -14.65 45.33
C THR A 122 36.54 -15.10 43.97
N PHE A 123 36.46 -14.21 42.97
CA PHE A 123 36.72 -14.54 41.56
C PHE A 123 37.90 -13.77 40.95
N GLY A 124 38.43 -12.77 41.64
CA GLY A 124 39.42 -11.81 41.13
C GLY A 124 40.75 -12.42 40.71
N ALA A 125 41.23 -13.45 41.41
CA ALA A 125 42.46 -14.15 41.02
C ALA A 125 42.28 -14.94 39.70
N ALA A 126 41.12 -15.57 39.51
CA ALA A 126 40.77 -16.32 38.30
C ALA A 126 40.45 -15.38 37.12
N ALA A 127 39.73 -14.29 37.38
CA ALA A 127 39.45 -13.22 36.41
C ALA A 127 40.73 -12.50 35.98
N THR A 128 41.67 -12.25 36.89
CA THR A 128 42.99 -11.67 36.59
C THR A 128 43.80 -12.61 35.70
N THR A 129 43.87 -13.89 36.04
CA THR A 129 44.56 -14.91 35.23
C THR A 129 43.98 -15.03 33.82
N TYR A 130 42.65 -14.98 33.70
CA TYR A 130 41.93 -14.94 32.43
C TYR A 130 42.23 -13.68 31.64
N SER A 131 42.12 -12.50 32.26
CA SER A 131 42.44 -11.22 31.63
C SER A 131 43.88 -11.16 31.14
N THR A 132 44.84 -11.72 31.87
CA THR A 132 46.25 -11.78 31.43
C THR A 132 46.44 -12.69 30.21
N GLN A 133 45.78 -13.86 30.16
CA GLN A 133 45.82 -14.78 29.01
C GLN A 133 45.11 -14.21 27.77
N VAL A 134 44.00 -13.49 27.96
CA VAL A 134 43.29 -12.78 26.89
C VAL A 134 44.07 -11.57 26.42
N GLN A 135 44.67 -10.79 27.32
CA GLN A 135 45.49 -9.61 27.03
C GLN A 135 46.81 -9.97 26.33
N ALA A 136 47.37 -11.16 26.59
CA ALA A 136 48.49 -11.71 25.83
C ALA A 136 48.14 -12.05 24.36
N ASN A 137 46.85 -12.27 24.06
CA ASN A 137 46.37 -12.60 22.72
C ASN A 137 45.66 -11.44 22.01
N TYR A 138 45.08 -10.48 22.74
CA TYR A 138 44.30 -9.36 22.21
C TYR A 138 44.39 -8.14 23.16
N SER A 139 45.09 -7.08 22.73
CA SER A 139 45.39 -5.88 23.53
C SER A 139 44.14 -5.02 23.85
N TYR A 140 43.70 -5.00 25.11
CA TYR A 140 42.74 -4.00 25.63
C TYR A 140 42.93 -3.76 27.14
N SER A 141 42.60 -2.56 27.64
CA SER A 141 42.83 -2.10 29.03
C SER A 141 41.57 -1.49 29.64
N ALA A 142 41.20 -1.89 30.87
CA ALA A 142 40.27 -1.14 31.73
C ALA A 142 40.49 -1.44 33.24
N THR A 143 40.42 -0.36 34.04
CA THR A 143 40.66 -0.21 35.49
C THR A 143 39.43 -0.51 36.38
N SER A 144 39.67 -0.93 37.63
CA SER A 144 38.74 -1.56 38.60
C SER A 144 37.90 -0.62 39.49
N THR A 145 36.76 -1.10 40.04
CA THR A 145 36.53 -1.49 41.47
C THR A 145 35.03 -1.75 41.77
N ASN A 146 34.76 -2.73 42.64
CA ASN A 146 33.46 -3.37 42.95
C ASN A 146 33.17 -3.32 44.48
N THR A 147 31.99 -3.78 44.94
CA THR A 147 31.73 -4.72 46.07
C THR A 147 30.39 -4.54 46.83
N SER A 148 29.55 -5.59 46.87
CA SER A 148 29.15 -6.37 48.09
C SER A 148 27.77 -7.07 48.01
N SER A 149 27.70 -8.30 48.55
CA SER A 149 26.59 -9.30 48.52
C SER A 149 25.88 -9.52 49.88
N SER A 150 24.63 -10.03 49.89
CA SER A 150 24.09 -10.95 50.94
C SER A 150 22.72 -11.61 50.59
N VAL A 151 22.45 -12.78 51.20
CA VAL A 151 21.40 -13.82 50.95
C VAL A 151 20.04 -13.54 51.65
N VAL A 152 18.88 -14.03 51.13
CA VAL A 152 17.54 -13.90 51.78
C VAL A 152 16.70 -15.20 51.78
N ALA A 153 15.99 -15.44 52.89
CA ALA A 153 15.06 -16.55 53.20
C ALA A 153 13.64 -16.41 52.60
N LEU A 154 12.90 -17.51 52.43
CA LEU A 154 11.53 -17.55 51.87
C LEU A 154 10.47 -17.12 52.90
N THR A 155 9.92 -15.92 52.72
CA THR A 155 8.80 -15.34 53.48
C THR A 155 7.45 -15.54 52.77
N ALA A 156 6.35 -15.64 53.53
CA ALA A 156 4.98 -15.66 53.01
C ALA A 156 4.69 -14.43 52.14
N ALA A 157 3.91 -14.60 51.06
CA ALA A 157 3.67 -13.53 50.11
C ALA A 157 2.91 -12.35 50.75
N THR A 158 3.54 -11.19 50.84
CA THR A 158 2.90 -9.92 51.19
C THR A 158 2.46 -9.18 49.93
N VAL A 159 1.69 -8.09 50.06
CA VAL A 159 1.41 -7.20 48.91
C VAL A 159 2.74 -6.71 48.29
N PRO A 160 2.78 -6.39 46.98
CA PRO A 160 3.99 -5.88 46.34
C PRO A 160 4.42 -4.55 46.96
N GLY A 161 5.71 -4.22 46.83
CA GLY A 161 6.18 -2.86 47.09
C GLY A 161 5.63 -1.86 46.06
N ALA A 162 5.95 -0.57 46.25
CA ALA A 162 5.62 0.46 45.28
C ALA A 162 6.42 0.29 43.97
N PRO A 163 5.79 0.30 42.79
CA PRO A 163 6.49 0.45 41.52
C PRO A 163 7.34 1.72 41.50
N THR A 164 8.40 1.73 40.70
CA THR A 164 9.14 2.98 40.45
C THR A 164 8.56 3.63 39.21
N ILE A 165 7.88 4.75 39.38
CA ILE A 165 7.33 5.50 38.24
C ILE A 165 8.46 6.12 37.43
N GLY A 166 8.41 5.92 36.12
CA GLY A 166 9.32 6.51 35.15
C GLY A 166 8.71 7.75 34.49
N ALA A 167 9.05 7.96 33.22
CA ALA A 167 8.49 9.08 32.46
C ALA A 167 6.99 8.85 32.15
N ALA A 168 6.21 9.92 32.25
CA ALA A 168 4.89 10.00 31.63
C ALA A 168 4.98 10.85 30.37
N THR A 169 4.66 10.24 29.23
CA THR A 169 4.65 10.88 27.93
C THR A 169 3.22 11.33 27.63
N ALA A 170 3.03 12.64 27.44
CA ALA A 170 1.75 13.21 27.05
C ALA A 170 1.35 12.78 25.63
N GLY A 171 0.06 12.53 25.42
CA GLY A 171 -0.58 12.41 24.11
C GLY A 171 -1.88 13.23 24.09
N ASP A 172 -2.61 13.20 22.96
CA ASP A 172 -3.90 13.88 22.86
C ASP A 172 -4.95 13.18 23.72
N ALA A 173 -5.49 13.90 24.70
CA ALA A 173 -6.45 13.40 25.66
C ALA A 173 -6.00 12.10 26.39
N GLN A 174 -4.69 11.84 26.45
CA GLN A 174 -4.13 10.64 27.05
C GLN A 174 -2.69 10.85 27.58
N ALA A 175 -2.19 9.89 28.36
CA ALA A 175 -0.80 9.81 28.75
C ALA A 175 -0.32 8.35 28.78
N SER A 176 0.90 8.09 28.28
CA SER A 176 1.58 6.80 28.43
C SER A 176 2.57 6.88 29.59
N VAL A 177 2.36 6.09 30.63
CA VAL A 177 3.18 6.12 31.86
C VAL A 177 4.07 4.88 31.90
N ALA A 178 5.38 5.10 31.78
CA ALA A 178 6.38 4.08 31.97
C ALA A 178 6.71 3.91 33.46
N PHE A 179 7.00 2.68 33.88
CA PHE A 179 7.41 2.36 35.25
C PHE A 179 8.25 1.08 35.26
N SER A 180 9.03 0.87 36.31
CA SER A 180 9.63 -0.44 36.59
C SER A 180 8.86 -1.13 37.72
N ALA A 181 8.88 -2.46 37.69
CA ALA A 181 8.34 -3.29 38.75
C ALA A 181 8.92 -2.88 40.13
N PRO A 182 8.17 -3.09 41.22
CA PRO A 182 8.68 -2.86 42.57
C PRO A 182 9.90 -3.73 42.87
N SER A 183 10.81 -3.23 43.71
CA SER A 183 11.99 -3.96 44.15
C SER A 183 11.66 -5.23 44.94
N SER A 184 10.46 -5.32 45.50
CA SER A 184 9.90 -6.52 46.10
C SER A 184 8.52 -6.79 45.50
N THR A 185 8.31 -7.99 44.97
CA THR A 185 6.98 -8.46 44.57
C THR A 185 6.15 -8.95 45.76
N GLY A 186 6.68 -8.79 46.98
CA GLY A 186 6.13 -9.35 48.20
C GLY A 186 6.27 -10.87 48.28
N GLY A 187 6.88 -11.57 47.33
CA GLY A 187 7.04 -13.03 47.33
C GLY A 187 6.03 -13.80 46.48
N ALA A 188 5.12 -13.11 45.78
CA ALA A 188 4.23 -13.69 44.75
C ALA A 188 4.37 -12.95 43.40
N SER A 189 3.92 -13.55 42.30
CA SER A 189 3.94 -12.90 40.98
C SER A 189 2.93 -11.75 40.92
N ILE A 190 3.34 -10.65 40.29
CA ILE A 190 2.46 -9.50 40.06
C ILE A 190 1.49 -9.85 38.93
N SER A 191 0.18 -9.69 39.20
CA SER A 191 -0.91 -10.00 38.27
C SER A 191 -1.35 -8.80 37.44
N ALA A 192 -1.21 -7.57 37.96
CA ALA A 192 -1.56 -6.35 37.25
C ALA A 192 -0.84 -5.12 37.85
N TYR A 193 -0.74 -4.08 37.04
CA TYR A 193 -0.42 -2.72 37.45
C TYR A 193 -1.59 -1.80 37.10
N THR A 194 -1.81 -0.79 37.93
CA THR A 194 -2.82 0.25 37.69
C THR A 194 -2.17 1.62 37.80
N VAL A 195 -2.32 2.44 36.76
CA VAL A 195 -1.93 3.84 36.75
C VAL A 195 -3.15 4.70 37.06
N SER A 196 -3.01 5.62 38.01
CA SER A 196 -4.04 6.59 38.40
C SER A 196 -3.50 8.00 38.22
N CYS A 197 -4.12 8.77 37.33
CA CYS A 197 -3.79 10.16 37.01
C CYS A 197 -4.88 11.11 37.54
N VAL A 198 -4.50 12.03 38.42
CA VAL A 198 -5.44 12.95 39.11
C VAL A 198 -5.20 14.40 38.67
N SER A 199 -6.28 15.11 38.34
CA SER A 199 -6.31 16.56 38.09
C SER A 199 -7.54 17.17 38.77
N GLY A 200 -7.34 17.95 39.85
CA GLY A 200 -8.44 18.46 40.68
C GLY A 200 -9.30 17.32 41.26
N SER A 201 -10.61 17.32 40.97
CA SER A 201 -11.54 16.24 41.33
C SER A 201 -11.61 15.09 40.30
N SER A 202 -10.92 15.21 39.16
CA SER A 202 -10.94 14.23 38.08
C SER A 202 -9.86 13.17 38.28
N THR A 203 -10.23 11.90 38.24
CA THR A 203 -9.30 10.76 38.28
C THR A 203 -9.51 9.90 37.04
N LYS A 204 -8.42 9.58 36.34
CA LYS A 204 -8.39 8.69 35.17
C LYS A 204 -7.46 7.52 35.45
N THR A 205 -7.85 6.33 35.05
CA THR A 205 -7.11 5.10 35.36
C THR A 205 -6.89 4.23 34.14
N GLY A 206 -5.76 3.53 34.08
CA GLY A 206 -5.46 2.47 33.13
C GLY A 206 -4.82 1.28 33.83
N SER A 207 -5.03 0.07 33.33
CA SER A 207 -4.46 -1.15 33.93
C SER A 207 -3.90 -2.10 32.87
N ALA A 208 -2.74 -2.69 33.13
CA ALA A 208 -2.13 -3.72 32.29
C ALA A 208 -1.19 -4.62 33.10
N SER A 209 -0.75 -5.74 32.51
CA SER A 209 0.20 -6.66 33.14
C SER A 209 1.67 -6.21 33.05
N SER A 210 1.97 -5.15 32.28
CA SER A 210 3.33 -4.64 32.08
C SER A 210 3.33 -3.14 31.76
N SER A 211 4.52 -2.51 31.86
CA SER A 211 4.77 -1.12 31.48
C SER A 211 5.09 -1.00 29.97
N PRO A 212 4.70 0.11 29.29
CA PRO A 212 3.97 1.26 29.83
C PRO A 212 2.45 1.04 29.86
N ILE A 213 1.74 1.83 30.67
CA ILE A 213 0.27 1.86 30.69
C ILE A 213 -0.23 3.17 30.13
N THR A 214 -1.17 3.09 29.18
CA THR A 214 -1.87 4.26 28.64
C THR A 214 -3.10 4.58 29.49
N VAL A 215 -3.25 5.84 29.88
CA VAL A 215 -4.43 6.41 30.54
C VAL A 215 -5.12 7.34 29.56
N SER A 216 -6.34 6.98 29.13
CA SER A 216 -7.10 7.71 28.11
C SER A 216 -8.19 8.61 28.71
N SER A 217 -8.91 9.35 27.86
CA SER A 217 -10.01 10.25 28.24
C SER A 217 -9.63 11.33 29.25
N MET A 218 -8.38 11.78 29.19
CA MET A 218 -7.82 12.91 29.93
C MET A 218 -8.15 14.23 29.20
N SER A 219 -8.20 15.35 29.92
CA SER A 219 -8.44 16.66 29.32
C SER A 219 -7.11 17.32 28.91
N ASN A 220 -7.03 17.80 27.67
CA ASN A 220 -5.87 18.57 27.20
C ASN A 220 -5.67 19.86 28.01
N ALA A 221 -4.41 20.32 28.04
CA ALA A 221 -3.94 21.49 28.79
C ALA A 221 -4.17 21.42 30.31
N SER A 222 -4.68 20.30 30.83
CA SER A 222 -4.86 20.06 32.26
C SER A 222 -3.69 19.24 32.77
N ALA A 223 -2.99 19.72 33.80
CA ALA A 223 -1.92 18.96 34.42
C ALA A 223 -2.51 17.82 35.27
N TYR A 224 -2.03 16.59 35.04
CA TYR A 224 -2.34 15.41 35.84
C TYR A 224 -1.10 14.93 36.58
N ASN A 225 -1.29 14.51 37.83
CA ASN A 225 -0.28 13.78 38.59
C ASN A 225 -0.60 12.28 38.54
N CYS A 226 0.25 11.50 37.88
CA CYS A 226 0.06 10.06 37.70
C CYS A 226 0.88 9.26 38.72
N SER A 227 0.30 8.19 39.26
CA SER A 227 0.94 7.22 40.16
C SER A 227 0.62 5.79 39.70
N VAL A 228 1.45 4.81 40.06
CA VAL A 228 1.29 3.40 39.69
C VAL A 228 1.26 2.51 40.92
N THR A 229 0.32 1.56 40.99
CA THR A 229 0.28 0.48 41.99
C THR A 229 0.51 -0.88 41.32
N ALA A 230 1.11 -1.83 42.04
CA ALA A 230 1.22 -3.23 41.62
C ALA A 230 0.31 -4.12 42.47
N THR A 231 -0.27 -5.15 41.87
CA THR A 231 -1.16 -6.12 42.53
C THR A 231 -0.60 -7.53 42.37
N ASN A 232 -0.58 -8.32 43.44
CA ASN A 232 -0.34 -9.77 43.41
C ASN A 232 -1.49 -10.52 44.10
N SER A 233 -1.34 -11.82 44.33
CA SER A 233 -2.34 -12.64 45.02
C SER A 233 -2.63 -12.23 46.47
N ALA A 234 -1.72 -11.50 47.13
CA ALA A 234 -1.91 -10.96 48.48
C ALA A 234 -2.61 -9.59 48.50
N GLY A 235 -2.77 -8.93 47.35
CA GLY A 235 -3.49 -7.66 47.19
C GLY A 235 -2.69 -6.57 46.47
N THR A 236 -3.21 -5.35 46.49
CA THR A 236 -2.58 -4.17 45.88
C THR A 236 -1.61 -3.50 46.85
N GLY A 237 -0.38 -3.28 46.40
CA GLY A 237 0.68 -2.61 47.15
C GLY A 237 0.53 -1.09 47.22
N SER A 238 1.46 -0.46 47.94
CA SER A 238 1.56 1.01 48.00
C SER A 238 1.77 1.62 46.61
N ALA A 239 1.22 2.82 46.36
CA ALA A 239 1.45 3.55 45.11
C ALA A 239 2.90 4.06 44.99
N SER A 240 3.37 4.22 43.77
CA SER A 240 4.61 4.94 43.45
C SER A 240 4.54 6.40 43.88
N GLY A 241 5.67 7.13 43.77
CA GLY A 241 5.64 8.59 43.68
C GLY A 241 4.82 9.06 42.47
N THR A 242 4.63 10.37 42.32
CA THR A 242 3.88 10.94 41.20
C THR A 242 4.78 11.53 40.12
N VAL A 243 4.38 11.38 38.86
CA VAL A 243 4.95 12.12 37.73
C VAL A 243 3.86 13.02 37.14
N ALA A 244 4.20 14.29 36.88
CA ALA A 244 3.29 15.22 36.24
C ALA A 244 3.28 15.00 34.72
N VAL A 245 2.11 15.03 34.11
CA VAL A 245 1.92 15.02 32.66
C VAL A 245 0.78 15.96 32.31
N THR A 246 0.97 16.78 31.28
CA THR A 246 -0.10 17.63 30.74
C THR A 246 -0.39 17.13 29.33
N PRO A 247 -1.50 16.39 29.13
CA PRO A 247 -1.96 16.03 27.79
C PRO A 247 -2.07 17.30 26.95
N ALA A 248 -1.59 17.23 25.72
CA ALA A 248 -1.66 18.31 24.77
C ALA A 248 -2.12 17.73 23.45
N ALA A 249 -2.94 18.49 22.73
CA ALA A 249 -3.14 18.21 21.32
C ALA A 249 -1.77 18.16 20.63
N ALA A 250 -1.57 17.23 19.72
CA ALA A 250 -0.32 17.12 18.98
C ALA A 250 0.00 18.49 18.35
N THR A 251 1.09 19.12 18.78
CA THR A 251 1.59 20.32 18.11
C THR A 251 2.19 19.88 16.78
N ILE A 252 1.45 20.06 15.70
CA ILE A 252 1.94 19.82 14.35
C ILE A 252 3.10 20.80 14.11
N SER A 253 4.33 20.30 14.01
CA SER A 253 5.46 21.11 13.55
C SER A 253 5.15 21.58 12.14
N SER A 254 5.03 22.91 11.97
CA SER A 254 4.50 23.61 10.80
C SER A 254 5.37 23.56 9.53
N THR A 255 6.03 22.44 9.26
CA THR A 255 6.83 22.22 8.04
C THR A 255 6.56 20.89 7.33
N SER A 256 5.69 20.01 7.85
CA SER A 256 5.25 18.77 7.19
C SER A 256 3.72 18.67 7.23
N ALA A 257 3.08 18.44 6.08
CA ALA A 257 1.63 18.30 5.99
C ALA A 257 1.19 16.93 6.52
N VAL A 258 0.28 16.91 7.50
CA VAL A 258 -0.38 15.68 7.99
C VAL A 258 -1.42 15.20 6.98
N TYR A 259 -2.22 16.13 6.46
CA TYR A 259 -3.20 15.84 5.40
C TYR A 259 -2.65 16.31 4.07
N TYR A 260 -2.41 15.35 3.19
CA TYR A 260 -2.05 15.60 1.81
C TYR A 260 -2.46 14.37 1.00
N ALA A 261 -2.72 14.58 -0.28
CA ALA A 261 -3.03 13.51 -1.21
C ALA A 261 -1.82 13.24 -2.13
N PRO A 262 -1.81 12.10 -2.83
CA PRO A 262 -0.82 11.81 -3.85
C PRO A 262 -0.78 12.86 -4.96
N ALA A 263 0.37 12.97 -5.62
CA ALA A 263 0.49 13.77 -6.82
C ALA A 263 -0.44 13.25 -7.93
N PRO A 264 -1.16 14.12 -8.67
CA PRO A 264 -1.93 13.70 -9.83
C PRO A 264 -1.05 13.00 -10.85
N PHE A 265 -1.60 12.00 -11.54
CA PHE A 265 -0.85 11.20 -12.52
C PHE A 265 -0.08 12.06 -13.54
N ALA A 266 -0.69 13.15 -14.02
CA ALA A 266 -0.03 14.09 -14.93
C ALA A 266 1.27 14.69 -14.36
N SER A 267 1.35 14.93 -13.06
CA SER A 267 2.55 15.40 -12.36
C SER A 267 3.58 14.27 -12.23
N VAL A 268 3.14 13.06 -11.92
CA VAL A 268 4.01 11.88 -11.85
C VAL A 268 4.68 11.62 -13.21
N MET A 269 3.92 11.79 -14.29
CA MET A 269 4.41 11.67 -15.66
C MET A 269 5.53 12.67 -16.02
N GLN A 270 5.64 13.79 -15.31
CA GLN A 270 6.71 14.78 -15.48
C GLN A 270 7.94 14.54 -14.59
N THR A 271 7.92 13.52 -13.74
CA THR A 271 9.07 13.20 -12.90
C THR A 271 10.19 12.58 -13.74
N ASN A 272 11.44 12.93 -13.42
CA ASN A 272 12.61 12.45 -14.14
C ASN A 272 12.72 10.93 -14.03
N TYR A 273 12.83 10.26 -15.18
CA TYR A 273 13.05 8.83 -15.25
C TYR A 273 14.03 8.50 -16.36
N GLN A 274 15.13 7.84 -15.97
CA GLN A 274 16.14 7.32 -16.88
C GLN A 274 16.32 5.82 -16.64
N PRO A 275 16.05 4.95 -17.63
CA PRO A 275 16.35 3.54 -17.48
C PRO A 275 17.86 3.34 -17.36
N ALA A 276 18.30 2.64 -16.30
CA ALA A 276 19.73 2.39 -16.06
C ALA A 276 20.39 1.61 -17.20
N SER A 277 19.65 0.68 -17.80
CA SER A 277 20.06 -0.04 -19.02
C SER A 277 18.83 -0.53 -19.78
N LEU A 278 18.95 -0.65 -21.10
CA LEU A 278 17.95 -1.25 -21.97
C LEU A 278 18.49 -2.56 -22.54
N ALA A 279 17.86 -3.68 -22.17
CA ALA A 279 18.26 -5.00 -22.66
C ALA A 279 17.79 -5.20 -24.10
N SER A 280 18.68 -5.63 -25.00
CA SER A 280 18.32 -5.91 -26.40
C SER A 280 17.50 -7.19 -26.52
N ALA A 281 16.48 -7.18 -27.37
CA ALA A 281 15.72 -8.36 -27.77
C ALA A 281 16.00 -8.74 -29.24
N SER A 282 15.98 -10.04 -29.53
CA SER A 282 16.20 -10.57 -30.88
C SER A 282 14.90 -10.82 -31.66
N SER A 283 13.75 -10.85 -31.00
CA SER A 283 12.46 -11.19 -31.59
C SER A 283 11.32 -10.52 -30.83
N LEU A 284 10.17 -10.38 -31.50
CA LEU A 284 8.92 -9.96 -30.87
C LEU A 284 8.23 -11.15 -30.20
N VAL A 285 7.77 -10.96 -28.97
CA VAL A 285 6.96 -11.92 -28.21
C VAL A 285 5.58 -11.33 -27.98
N ASN A 286 4.53 -12.14 -28.17
CA ASN A 286 3.14 -11.67 -28.01
C ASN A 286 2.92 -11.06 -26.63
N ARG A 287 2.35 -9.85 -26.62
CA ARG A 287 2.05 -9.00 -25.46
C ARG A 287 3.26 -8.41 -24.71
N SER A 288 4.49 -8.69 -25.16
CA SER A 288 5.68 -8.02 -24.64
C SER A 288 5.72 -6.56 -25.03
N ARG A 289 6.49 -5.77 -24.26
CA ARG A 289 6.63 -4.33 -24.43
C ARG A 289 8.06 -3.99 -24.85
N TYR A 290 8.15 -3.22 -25.92
CA TYR A 290 9.42 -2.86 -26.54
C TYR A 290 9.55 -1.36 -26.70
N MET A 291 10.80 -0.90 -26.61
CA MET A 291 11.25 0.30 -27.27
C MET A 291 11.88 -0.09 -28.61
N ILE A 292 11.46 0.55 -29.70
CA ILE A 292 11.94 0.27 -31.05
C ILE A 292 12.87 1.40 -31.49
N SER A 293 14.15 1.11 -31.73
CA SER A 293 15.17 2.11 -32.03
C SER A 293 15.82 1.92 -33.40
N ASP A 294 16.28 3.00 -34.02
CA ASP A 294 17.12 2.96 -35.23
C ASP A 294 18.60 2.59 -34.95
N ALA A 295 18.99 2.45 -33.69
CA ALA A 295 20.38 2.23 -33.28
C ALA A 295 20.62 0.85 -32.66
N ALA A 296 21.75 0.24 -33.05
CA ALA A 296 22.19 -1.08 -32.56
C ALA A 296 22.60 -1.09 -31.08
N THR A 297 22.83 0.08 -30.50
CA THR A 297 23.17 0.25 -29.09
C THR A 297 22.25 1.31 -28.50
N ALA A 298 21.63 0.99 -27.37
CA ALA A 298 20.82 1.94 -26.63
C ALA A 298 21.72 3.03 -26.06
N GLY A 299 21.29 4.28 -26.21
CA GLY A 299 22.05 5.44 -25.76
C GLY A 299 21.16 6.67 -25.72
N THR A 300 21.66 7.72 -25.06
CA THR A 300 20.87 8.94 -24.82
C THR A 300 20.58 9.76 -26.08
N ALA A 301 21.29 9.46 -27.17
CA ALA A 301 21.11 10.06 -28.49
C ALA A 301 20.42 9.11 -29.50
N SER A 302 20.15 7.85 -29.12
CA SER A 302 19.46 6.91 -29.99
C SER A 302 18.02 7.35 -30.20
N ASN A 303 17.50 7.20 -31.43
CA ASN A 303 16.11 7.54 -31.70
C ASN A 303 15.22 6.35 -31.40
N TYR A 304 14.06 6.63 -30.83
CA TYR A 304 13.04 5.63 -30.54
C TYR A 304 11.72 6.05 -31.16
N LEU A 305 10.98 5.05 -31.67
CA LEU A 305 9.59 5.22 -32.07
C LEU A 305 8.79 5.71 -30.87
N SER A 306 8.04 6.79 -31.06
CA SER A 306 7.26 7.46 -30.04
C SER A 306 5.87 7.80 -30.58
N ILE A 307 4.86 7.65 -29.74
CA ILE A 307 3.58 8.33 -29.97
C ILE A 307 3.79 9.83 -29.74
N GLY A 308 3.26 10.66 -30.64
CA GLY A 308 3.31 12.12 -30.52
C GLY A 308 2.43 12.62 -29.37
N SER A 309 2.68 13.86 -28.91
CA SER A 309 1.96 14.47 -27.79
C SER A 309 0.63 15.16 -28.18
N THR A 310 0.43 15.44 -29.46
CA THR A 310 -0.74 16.17 -29.95
C THR A 310 -1.72 15.22 -30.63
N TYR A 311 -2.92 15.11 -30.07
CA TYR A 311 -4.00 14.33 -30.66
C TYR A 311 -4.71 15.12 -31.77
N SER A 312 -5.00 14.45 -32.88
CA SER A 312 -5.93 14.93 -33.90
C SER A 312 -7.09 13.95 -34.03
N ALA A 313 -8.31 14.43 -33.84
CA ALA A 313 -9.54 13.65 -34.00
C ALA A 313 -9.73 13.08 -35.43
N THR A 314 -9.04 13.66 -36.42
CA THR A 314 -9.09 13.25 -37.82
C THR A 314 -7.85 12.53 -38.31
N THR A 315 -6.72 12.53 -37.59
CA THR A 315 -5.51 11.85 -38.09
C THR A 315 -4.84 10.94 -37.06
N GLY A 316 -5.26 10.99 -35.80
CA GLY A 316 -4.62 10.32 -34.67
C GLY A 316 -3.39 11.09 -34.18
N TYR A 317 -2.50 10.41 -33.49
CA TYR A 317 -1.19 10.92 -33.11
C TYR A 317 -0.16 10.60 -34.20
N ALA A 318 0.83 11.48 -34.38
CA ALA A 318 1.96 11.17 -35.26
C ALA A 318 2.81 10.03 -34.67
N ALA A 319 3.29 9.11 -35.51
CA ALA A 319 4.43 8.26 -35.16
C ALA A 319 5.70 9.09 -35.34
N SER A 320 6.32 9.45 -34.23
CA SER A 320 7.44 10.40 -34.17
C SER A 320 8.69 9.71 -33.65
N SER A 321 9.85 10.29 -33.93
CA SER A 321 11.14 9.82 -33.44
C SER A 321 11.68 10.79 -32.39
N SER A 322 12.07 10.28 -31.22
CA SER A 322 12.73 11.10 -30.19
C SER A 322 13.72 10.27 -29.37
N SER A 323 14.68 10.94 -28.74
CA SER A 323 15.69 10.29 -27.89
C SER A 323 15.24 10.16 -26.43
N LEU A 324 15.98 9.36 -25.65
CA LEU A 324 15.91 9.31 -24.20
C LEU A 324 17.14 9.99 -23.59
N SER A 325 17.12 11.31 -23.47
CA SER A 325 18.20 12.08 -22.85
C SER A 325 18.26 11.85 -21.34
N SER A 326 19.36 12.18 -20.66
CA SER A 326 19.47 12.09 -19.19
C SER A 326 18.43 12.91 -18.40
N ALA A 327 17.78 13.88 -19.04
CA ALA A 327 16.71 14.69 -18.46
C ALA A 327 15.30 14.18 -18.76
N SER A 328 15.16 13.00 -19.39
CA SER A 328 13.84 12.50 -19.76
C SER A 328 12.99 12.10 -18.55
N THR A 329 11.68 12.18 -18.74
CA THR A 329 10.63 11.93 -17.76
C THR A 329 9.97 10.57 -17.98
N TYR A 330 9.08 10.14 -17.07
CA TYR A 330 8.20 8.98 -17.36
C TYR A 330 7.37 9.18 -18.63
N ASN A 331 6.93 10.40 -18.94
CA ASN A 331 6.21 10.69 -20.19
C ASN A 331 7.06 10.44 -21.42
N ASP A 332 8.31 10.88 -21.40
CA ASP A 332 9.25 10.63 -22.50
C ASP A 332 9.53 9.14 -22.66
N TYR A 333 9.57 8.38 -21.57
CA TYR A 333 9.77 6.93 -21.61
C TYR A 333 8.53 6.18 -22.09
N LEU A 334 7.37 6.39 -21.48
CA LEU A 334 6.14 5.65 -21.81
C LEU A 334 5.57 6.01 -23.18
N SER A 335 5.82 7.22 -23.69
CA SER A 335 5.46 7.58 -25.07
C SER A 335 6.23 6.75 -26.12
N LYS A 336 7.39 6.19 -25.76
CA LYS A 336 8.21 5.33 -26.63
C LYS A 336 7.95 3.84 -26.44
N LEU A 337 7.17 3.49 -25.43
CA LEU A 337 6.89 2.10 -25.11
C LEU A 337 5.68 1.62 -25.92
N VAL A 338 5.87 0.53 -26.65
CA VAL A 338 4.80 -0.12 -27.41
C VAL A 338 4.60 -1.54 -26.94
N GLN A 339 3.34 -1.98 -26.89
CA GLN A 339 2.99 -3.39 -26.72
C GLN A 339 2.79 -4.01 -28.10
N VAL A 340 3.33 -5.20 -28.33
CA VAL A 340 3.06 -5.95 -29.57
C VAL A 340 2.03 -7.04 -29.34
N VAL A 341 1.09 -7.22 -30.27
CA VAL A 341 0.01 -8.21 -30.16
C VAL A 341 -0.01 -9.05 -31.42
N SER A 342 0.21 -10.35 -31.30
CA SER A 342 0.22 -11.28 -32.44
C SER A 342 -1.18 -11.55 -32.96
N ASP A 343 -1.36 -11.55 -34.27
CA ASP A 343 -2.53 -12.10 -34.95
C ASP A 343 -2.40 -13.62 -35.18
N SER A 344 -3.45 -14.23 -35.75
CA SER A 344 -3.45 -15.66 -36.08
C SER A 344 -2.49 -16.05 -37.21
N SER A 345 -1.93 -15.06 -37.92
CA SER A 345 -0.95 -15.25 -39.00
C SER A 345 0.50 -15.15 -38.52
N GLY A 346 0.73 -14.89 -37.23
CA GLY A 346 2.06 -14.71 -36.65
C GLY A 346 2.66 -13.33 -36.88
N TYR A 347 1.87 -12.34 -37.32
CA TYR A 347 2.28 -10.95 -37.46
C TYR A 347 1.84 -10.12 -36.25
N PHE A 348 2.49 -9.00 -36.02
CA PHE A 348 2.30 -8.21 -34.80
C PHE A 348 1.65 -6.86 -35.09
N ARG A 349 0.51 -6.60 -34.45
CA ARG A 349 0.00 -5.24 -34.24
C ARG A 349 0.90 -4.55 -33.22
N ILE A 350 1.15 -3.25 -33.41
CA ILE A 350 1.95 -2.43 -32.49
C ILE A 350 1.04 -1.38 -31.85
N ASP A 351 0.83 -1.50 -30.55
CA ASP A 351 -0.06 -0.67 -29.73
C ASP A 351 0.77 0.29 -28.87
N SER A 352 0.33 1.54 -28.73
CA SER A 352 0.92 2.45 -27.75
C SER A 352 0.66 1.95 -26.33
N HIS A 353 1.67 1.95 -25.47
CA HIS A 353 1.45 1.66 -24.05
C HIS A 353 0.72 2.82 -23.35
N LEU A 354 1.15 4.07 -23.63
CA LEU A 354 0.59 5.27 -22.99
C LEU A 354 -0.84 5.57 -23.42
N HIS A 355 -1.22 5.21 -24.65
CA HIS A 355 -2.55 5.41 -25.21
C HIS A 355 -3.04 4.10 -25.82
N PRO A 356 -3.43 3.10 -25.00
CA PRO A 356 -3.65 1.73 -25.43
C PRO A 356 -4.82 1.55 -26.39
N ASN A 357 -5.66 2.57 -26.61
CA ASN A 357 -6.63 2.55 -27.70
C ASN A 357 -6.02 2.80 -29.07
N ASN A 358 -4.76 3.24 -29.14
CA ASN A 358 -4.10 3.66 -30.37
C ASN A 358 -3.05 2.65 -30.84
N SER A 359 -3.17 2.24 -32.10
CA SER A 359 -2.26 1.30 -32.77
C SER A 359 -1.67 1.94 -34.03
N ILE A 360 -0.51 1.46 -34.48
CA ILE A 360 0.12 1.96 -35.70
C ILE A 360 -0.73 1.62 -36.93
N ASP A 361 -1.04 2.64 -37.72
CA ASP A 361 -1.61 2.58 -39.06
C ASP A 361 -0.75 3.39 -40.03
N PHE A 362 -1.05 3.33 -41.32
CA PHE A 362 -0.49 4.25 -42.31
C PHE A 362 -1.53 5.22 -42.87
N ASP A 363 -1.05 6.33 -43.42
CA ASP A 363 -1.87 7.33 -44.09
C ASP A 363 -1.48 7.43 -45.57
N ALA A 364 -2.25 6.77 -46.43
CA ALA A 364 -2.06 6.81 -47.88
C ALA A 364 -2.17 8.23 -48.47
N THR A 365 -2.92 9.12 -47.82
CA THR A 365 -3.11 10.52 -48.27
C THR A 365 -1.97 11.44 -47.82
N ASP A 366 -1.17 10.98 -46.86
CA ASP A 366 -0.05 11.72 -46.29
C ASP A 366 1.26 10.95 -46.57
N SER A 367 1.47 10.58 -47.84
CA SER A 367 2.70 9.94 -48.33
C SER A 367 3.10 8.68 -47.55
N ASN A 368 2.12 7.85 -47.18
CA ASN A 368 2.29 6.63 -46.40
C ASN A 368 2.95 6.82 -45.02
N LYS A 369 2.82 8.00 -44.40
CA LYS A 369 3.30 8.23 -43.04
C LYS A 369 2.58 7.33 -42.04
N LEU A 370 3.31 6.86 -41.03
CA LEU A 370 2.76 6.09 -39.94
C LEU A 370 2.13 7.01 -38.89
N LYS A 371 1.02 6.58 -38.31
CA LYS A 371 0.27 7.30 -37.28
C LYS A 371 -0.25 6.31 -36.24
N PHE A 372 -0.32 6.72 -34.97
CA PHE A 372 -1.04 5.98 -33.94
C PHE A 372 -2.50 6.41 -33.97
N ARG A 373 -3.41 5.48 -34.25
CA ARG A 373 -4.84 5.78 -34.45
C ARG A 373 -5.72 4.93 -33.57
N ASN A 374 -6.85 5.51 -33.13
CA ASN A 374 -7.79 4.83 -32.24
C ASN A 374 -8.45 3.64 -32.96
N ASN A 375 -8.30 2.47 -32.37
CA ASN A 375 -8.81 1.18 -32.86
C ASN A 375 -9.68 0.47 -31.80
N PHE A 376 -9.88 1.08 -30.64
CA PHE A 376 -10.52 0.45 -29.46
C PHE A 376 -11.31 1.49 -28.65
N GLY A 377 -12.30 2.12 -29.27
CA GLY A 377 -13.13 3.12 -28.60
C GLY A 377 -13.98 3.92 -29.58
N LYS A 378 -14.69 4.90 -29.06
CA LYS A 378 -15.45 5.87 -29.84
C LYS A 378 -14.49 6.90 -30.42
N ALA A 379 -14.51 7.06 -31.74
CA ALA A 379 -13.71 8.06 -32.42
C ALA A 379 -14.55 8.75 -33.50
N SER A 380 -14.25 10.02 -33.78
CA SER A 380 -14.89 10.77 -34.87
C SER A 380 -14.55 10.21 -36.25
N ALA A 381 -13.38 9.59 -36.39
CA ALA A 381 -12.94 8.91 -37.59
C ALA A 381 -12.45 7.51 -37.22
N LEU A 382 -12.96 6.51 -37.94
CA LEU A 382 -12.62 5.10 -37.73
C LEU A 382 -11.54 4.71 -38.72
N TYR A 383 -10.36 4.40 -38.18
CA TYR A 383 -9.18 4.06 -38.96
C TYR A 383 -8.86 2.57 -38.85
N GLY A 384 -7.66 2.16 -39.21
CA GLY A 384 -7.23 0.79 -39.04
C GLY A 384 -5.99 0.66 -38.20
N TYR A 385 -5.43 -0.53 -38.21
CA TYR A 385 -4.07 -0.80 -37.77
C TYR A 385 -3.37 -1.70 -38.77
N LEU A 386 -2.04 -1.65 -38.74
CA LEU A 386 -1.16 -2.55 -39.48
C LEU A 386 -0.69 -3.71 -38.60
N THR A 387 -0.45 -4.86 -39.22
CA THR A 387 0.36 -5.93 -38.64
C THR A 387 1.69 -6.01 -39.35
N PHE A 388 2.76 -6.31 -38.60
CA PHE A 388 4.13 -6.30 -39.07
C PHE A 388 4.80 -7.66 -38.86
N SER A 389 5.67 -8.04 -39.79
CA SER A 389 6.72 -9.03 -39.54
C SER A 389 8.02 -8.31 -39.17
N TYR A 390 8.79 -8.91 -38.26
CA TYR A 390 10.13 -8.45 -37.91
C TYR A 390 11.16 -9.51 -38.28
N ASP A 391 12.13 -9.15 -39.11
CA ASP A 391 13.26 -10.02 -39.46
C ASP A 391 14.43 -9.77 -38.51
N ALA A 392 14.70 -10.75 -37.64
CA ALA A 392 15.77 -10.69 -36.66
C ALA A 392 17.17 -10.63 -37.27
N THR A 393 17.38 -11.01 -38.54
CA THR A 393 18.68 -10.96 -39.21
C THR A 393 18.88 -9.58 -39.84
N THR A 394 17.95 -9.16 -40.69
CA THR A 394 18.05 -7.88 -41.42
C THR A 394 17.68 -6.67 -40.56
N LYS A 395 17.00 -6.91 -39.43
CA LYS A 395 16.46 -5.90 -38.50
C LYS A 395 15.34 -5.06 -39.13
N LEU A 396 14.69 -5.55 -40.19
CA LEU A 396 13.68 -4.79 -40.91
C LEU A 396 12.26 -5.11 -40.39
N LEU A 397 11.44 -4.06 -40.29
CA LEU A 397 10.00 -4.16 -40.07
C LEU A 397 9.28 -4.04 -41.42
N GLN A 398 8.44 -5.02 -41.73
CA GLN A 398 7.67 -5.07 -42.97
C GLN A 398 6.18 -5.13 -42.65
N ALA A 399 5.37 -4.25 -43.26
CA ALA A 399 3.92 -4.25 -43.10
C ALA A 399 3.29 -5.41 -43.89
N LYS A 400 2.42 -6.20 -43.26
CA LYS A 400 1.89 -7.45 -43.84
C LYS A 400 0.39 -7.40 -44.08
N LYS A 401 -0.38 -6.95 -43.10
CA LYS A 401 -1.83 -6.79 -43.23
C LYS A 401 -2.27 -5.45 -42.67
N ARG A 402 -3.47 -5.03 -43.06
CA ARG A 402 -4.18 -3.92 -42.46
C ARG A 402 -5.59 -4.36 -42.10
N TYR A 403 -6.09 -3.92 -40.97
CA TYR A 403 -7.46 -4.16 -40.53
C TYR A 403 -8.16 -2.82 -40.30
N LYS A 404 -9.36 -2.64 -40.84
CA LYS A 404 -10.20 -1.45 -40.64
C LYS A 404 -11.05 -1.64 -39.38
N TYR A 405 -10.96 -0.71 -38.46
CA TYR A 405 -11.81 -0.65 -37.29
C TYR A 405 -13.19 -0.10 -37.66
N SER A 406 -14.22 -0.77 -37.17
CA SER A 406 -15.59 -0.29 -37.18
C SER A 406 -16.27 -0.67 -35.87
N TYR A 407 -17.47 -0.14 -35.62
CA TYR A 407 -18.32 -0.66 -34.55
C TYR A 407 -19.79 -0.61 -34.93
N VAL A 408 -20.55 -1.58 -34.39
CA VAL A 408 -22.01 -1.61 -34.48
C VAL A 408 -22.58 -0.93 -33.24
N ILE A 409 -23.55 -0.04 -33.46
CA ILE A 409 -24.22 0.72 -32.40
C ILE A 409 -25.58 0.08 -32.09
N ALA A 410 -25.86 -0.15 -30.81
CA ALA A 410 -27.20 -0.52 -30.35
C ALA A 410 -27.58 0.31 -29.12
N THR A 411 -28.76 0.95 -29.15
CA THR A 411 -29.23 1.86 -28.10
C THR A 411 -30.41 1.28 -27.35
N THR A 412 -30.35 1.36 -26.02
CA THR A 412 -31.43 1.06 -25.09
C THR A 412 -31.82 2.33 -24.33
N THR A 413 -32.84 2.25 -23.47
CA THR A 413 -33.20 3.35 -22.57
C THR A 413 -32.10 3.68 -21.55
N GLN A 414 -31.22 2.75 -21.21
CA GLN A 414 -30.20 2.94 -20.16
C GLN A 414 -28.80 3.21 -20.70
N ALA A 415 -28.47 2.75 -21.91
CA ALA A 415 -27.13 2.89 -22.47
C ALA A 415 -27.13 2.76 -23.99
N THR A 416 -26.13 3.38 -24.63
CA THR A 416 -25.71 3.04 -26.00
C THR A 416 -24.51 2.10 -25.93
N THR A 417 -24.55 1.01 -26.69
CA THR A 417 -23.50 0.00 -26.77
C THR A 417 -22.79 0.06 -28.12
N TYR A 418 -21.50 -0.26 -28.10
CA TYR A 418 -20.62 -0.24 -29.27
C TYR A 418 -19.85 -1.56 -29.33
N THR A 419 -20.11 -2.37 -30.34
CA THR A 419 -19.40 -3.63 -30.58
C THR A 419 -18.34 -3.43 -31.65
N GLY A 420 -17.07 -3.47 -31.27
CA GLY A 420 -15.94 -3.32 -32.19
C GLY A 420 -15.80 -4.48 -33.18
N ALA A 421 -15.43 -4.16 -34.41
CA ALA A 421 -15.10 -5.10 -35.47
C ALA A 421 -13.83 -4.65 -36.21
N TRP A 422 -13.07 -5.62 -36.72
CA TRP A 422 -11.80 -5.37 -37.42
C TRP A 422 -11.74 -6.23 -38.69
N ASP A 423 -12.12 -5.63 -39.80
CA ASP A 423 -12.17 -6.32 -41.09
C ASP A 423 -10.84 -6.15 -41.84
N GLU A 424 -10.32 -7.23 -42.42
CA GLU A 424 -9.09 -7.15 -43.22
C GLU A 424 -9.32 -6.22 -44.44
N ASP A 425 -8.45 -5.23 -44.60
CA ASP A 425 -8.53 -4.27 -45.69
C ASP A 425 -7.93 -4.87 -46.96
N ALA A 426 -8.76 -5.51 -47.78
CA ALA A 426 -8.33 -6.14 -49.03
C ALA A 426 -7.58 -5.17 -49.97
N SER A 427 -7.88 -3.86 -49.91
CA SER A 427 -7.21 -2.84 -50.71
C SER A 427 -5.76 -2.54 -50.29
N PHE A 428 -5.34 -3.02 -49.12
CA PHE A 428 -3.96 -2.90 -48.65
C PHE A 428 -2.98 -3.70 -49.50
N SER A 429 -3.43 -4.85 -50.03
CA SER A 429 -2.61 -5.78 -50.82
C SER A 429 -1.96 -5.13 -52.05
N SER A 430 -2.65 -4.20 -52.70
CA SER A 430 -2.20 -3.51 -53.90
C SER A 430 -1.57 -2.13 -53.64
N SER A 431 -1.54 -1.66 -52.38
CA SER A 431 -1.06 -0.31 -52.04
C SER A 431 0.29 -0.32 -51.33
N ALA A 432 0.36 -0.89 -50.13
CA ALA A 432 1.57 -0.85 -49.30
C ALA A 432 1.85 -2.17 -48.55
N GLN A 433 1.17 -3.26 -48.93
CA GLN A 433 1.52 -4.58 -48.42
C GLN A 433 2.96 -4.94 -48.80
N ASN A 434 3.69 -5.52 -47.84
CA ASN A 434 5.11 -5.86 -47.92
C ASN A 434 6.07 -4.66 -48.02
N TYR A 435 5.57 -3.43 -47.82
CA TYR A 435 6.45 -2.27 -47.72
C TYR A 435 7.18 -2.27 -46.37
N TYR A 436 8.36 -1.69 -46.36
CA TYR A 436 9.24 -1.61 -45.20
C TYR A 436 9.08 -0.27 -44.49
N VAL A 437 9.33 -0.26 -43.18
CA VAL A 437 9.35 0.97 -42.39
C VAL A 437 10.65 1.73 -42.66
N ASN A 438 10.52 3.02 -42.99
CA ASN A 438 11.62 3.96 -43.12
C ASN A 438 11.43 5.12 -42.13
N LEU A 439 12.53 5.51 -41.48
CA LEU A 439 12.66 6.70 -40.66
C LEU A 439 13.59 7.69 -41.36
N THR A 440 13.05 8.83 -41.80
CA THR A 440 13.83 9.92 -42.39
C THR A 440 13.33 11.26 -41.84
N GLY A 441 14.23 12.10 -41.32
CA GLY A 441 13.86 13.43 -40.79
C GLY A 441 12.89 13.37 -39.61
N GLY A 442 12.97 12.31 -38.79
CA GLY A 442 12.08 12.10 -37.63
C GLY A 442 10.69 11.55 -37.98
N VAL A 443 10.41 11.29 -39.25
CA VAL A 443 9.11 10.82 -39.75
C VAL A 443 9.19 9.35 -40.14
N TYR A 444 8.28 8.55 -39.60
CA TYR A 444 8.09 7.15 -39.99
C TYR A 444 7.13 7.04 -41.17
N LYS A 445 7.47 6.24 -42.18
CA LYS A 445 6.61 5.96 -43.35
C LYS A 445 6.85 4.56 -43.92
N LEU A 446 5.92 4.08 -44.75
CA LEU A 446 6.10 2.86 -45.53
C LEU A 446 6.72 3.16 -46.90
N ILE A 447 7.70 2.33 -47.30
CA ILE A 447 8.35 2.39 -48.62
C ILE A 447 8.49 1.00 -49.25
N ALA A 448 8.45 0.93 -50.59
CA ALA A 448 8.62 -0.34 -51.30
C ALA A 448 10.07 -0.83 -51.32
N ASP A 449 11.01 0.11 -51.45
CA ASP A 449 12.44 -0.19 -51.60
C ASP A 449 13.07 -0.65 -50.28
N THR A 450 13.58 -1.89 -50.27
CA THR A 450 14.27 -2.47 -49.12
C THR A 450 15.61 -1.79 -48.85
N ALA A 451 16.30 -1.24 -49.87
CA ALA A 451 17.61 -0.62 -49.68
C ALA A 451 17.53 0.68 -48.87
N SER A 452 16.40 1.39 -48.99
CA SER A 452 16.11 2.61 -48.22
C SER A 452 15.42 2.34 -46.87
N ALA A 453 15.18 1.07 -46.51
CA ALA A 453 14.51 0.73 -45.26
C ALA A 453 15.40 0.97 -44.03
N THR A 454 14.79 1.34 -42.91
CA THR A 454 15.54 1.57 -41.66
C THR A 454 15.66 0.26 -40.88
N LYS A 455 16.86 -0.02 -40.38
CA LYS A 455 17.10 -1.11 -39.44
C LYS A 455 16.58 -0.71 -38.06
N PHE A 456 15.78 -1.58 -37.44
CA PHE A 456 15.23 -1.38 -36.12
C PHE A 456 15.68 -2.44 -35.14
N TYR A 457 16.09 -1.98 -33.98
CA TYR A 457 16.57 -2.78 -32.85
C TYR A 457 15.54 -2.71 -31.73
N LEU A 458 15.27 -3.86 -31.13
CA LEU A 458 14.28 -4.01 -30.09
C LEU A 458 14.98 -3.95 -28.73
N TYR A 459 14.40 -3.18 -27.81
CA TYR A 459 14.84 -3.14 -26.42
C TYR A 459 13.67 -3.43 -25.50
N GLU A 460 13.87 -4.35 -24.56
CA GLU A 460 12.87 -4.71 -23.56
C GLU A 460 12.62 -3.55 -22.59
N SER A 461 11.40 -3.48 -22.08
CA SER A 461 11.06 -2.61 -20.97
C SER A 461 11.83 -3.02 -19.70
N PRO A 462 12.64 -2.14 -19.07
CA PRO A 462 13.19 -2.40 -17.73
C PRO A 462 12.12 -2.40 -16.64
N ILE A 463 10.93 -1.88 -16.94
CA ILE A 463 9.78 -1.88 -16.03
C ILE A 463 8.87 -3.03 -16.43
N ASP A 464 8.53 -3.89 -15.46
CA ASP A 464 7.53 -4.92 -15.68
C ASP A 464 6.13 -4.34 -15.55
N PHE A 465 5.34 -4.50 -16.61
CA PHE A 465 3.93 -4.08 -16.69
C PHE A 465 3.00 -5.29 -16.79
N GLY A 466 3.53 -6.50 -16.60
CA GLY A 466 2.76 -7.72 -16.45
C GLY A 466 1.90 -7.67 -15.19
N ILE A 467 0.98 -8.63 -15.08
CA ILE A 467 0.19 -8.79 -13.85
C ILE A 467 1.08 -9.40 -12.77
N PRO A 468 1.30 -8.72 -11.63
CA PRO A 468 2.11 -9.26 -10.55
C PRO A 468 1.54 -10.58 -10.01
N ASP A 469 2.42 -11.47 -9.53
CA ASP A 469 2.01 -12.75 -8.92
C ASP A 469 1.00 -12.56 -7.78
N ALA A 470 1.08 -11.46 -7.01
CA ALA A 470 0.11 -11.16 -5.96
C ALA A 470 -1.33 -10.92 -6.49
N LEU A 471 -1.45 -10.46 -7.74
CA LEU A 471 -2.74 -10.18 -8.40
C LEU A 471 -3.16 -11.31 -9.35
N ASN A 472 -2.30 -12.30 -9.58
CA ASN A 472 -2.60 -13.54 -10.31
C ASN A 472 -1.84 -14.75 -9.70
N PRO A 473 -2.12 -15.12 -8.44
CA PRO A 473 -1.33 -16.13 -7.72
C PRO A 473 -1.42 -17.53 -8.34
N ASN A 474 -2.52 -17.80 -9.05
CA ASN A 474 -2.73 -19.08 -9.75
C ASN A 474 -2.14 -19.10 -11.17
N LYS A 475 -1.44 -18.03 -11.58
CA LYS A 475 -0.80 -17.90 -12.89
C LYS A 475 -1.75 -18.23 -14.04
N VAL A 476 -2.98 -17.73 -13.93
CA VAL A 476 -4.00 -17.89 -14.96
C VAL A 476 -3.47 -17.32 -16.26
N VAL A 477 -3.57 -18.13 -17.33
CA VAL A 477 -3.12 -17.75 -18.67
C VAL A 477 -4.14 -16.84 -19.33
N ILE A 478 -3.67 -15.97 -20.24
CA ILE A 478 -4.56 -15.05 -20.93
C ILE A 478 -5.51 -15.78 -21.87
N VAL A 479 -6.80 -15.42 -21.80
CA VAL A 479 -7.85 -16.01 -22.62
C VAL A 479 -8.01 -15.28 -23.96
N THR A 480 -8.44 -16.03 -24.98
CA THR A 480 -8.63 -15.55 -26.36
C THR A 480 -10.06 -15.13 -26.67
N ASN A 481 -10.94 -15.09 -25.66
CA ASN A 481 -12.33 -14.66 -25.81
C ASN A 481 -12.44 -13.30 -26.51
N ALA A 482 -13.47 -13.14 -27.33
CA ALA A 482 -13.77 -11.87 -27.98
C ALA A 482 -14.07 -10.79 -26.93
N ALA A 483 -13.71 -9.55 -27.22
CA ALA A 483 -14.03 -8.44 -26.33
C ALA A 483 -15.54 -8.17 -26.32
N ALA A 484 -16.08 -7.89 -25.13
CA ALA A 484 -17.44 -7.40 -24.95
C ALA A 484 -17.61 -5.99 -25.54
N ALA A 485 -18.85 -5.59 -25.77
CA ALA A 485 -19.16 -4.23 -26.19
C ALA A 485 -18.74 -3.22 -25.10
N PHE A 486 -18.33 -2.02 -25.50
CA PHE A 486 -18.19 -0.89 -24.59
C PHE A 486 -19.45 -0.03 -24.63
N PHE A 487 -19.66 0.77 -23.60
CA PHE A 487 -20.89 1.52 -23.38
C PHE A 487 -20.62 3.03 -23.43
N SER A 488 -21.63 3.81 -23.78
CA SER A 488 -21.71 5.21 -23.40
C SER A 488 -23.00 5.41 -22.62
N LYS A 489 -22.85 5.58 -21.30
CA LYS A 489 -23.96 5.84 -20.36
C LYS A 489 -24.09 7.32 -20.02
N ASN A 490 -23.00 8.07 -20.17
CA ASN A 490 -22.95 9.49 -19.83
C ASN A 490 -22.05 10.26 -20.81
N SER A 491 -22.07 11.59 -20.76
CA SER A 491 -21.11 12.45 -21.44
C SER A 491 -20.69 13.62 -20.56
N VAL A 492 -19.50 14.18 -20.84
CA VAL A 492 -19.01 15.39 -20.17
C VAL A 492 -20.03 16.52 -20.24
N ALA A 493 -20.57 16.79 -21.44
CA ALA A 493 -21.57 17.85 -21.65
C ALA A 493 -22.91 17.61 -20.93
N ALA A 494 -23.28 16.35 -20.67
CA ALA A 494 -24.47 16.03 -19.89
C ALA A 494 -24.29 16.24 -18.38
N THR A 495 -23.04 16.26 -17.89
CA THR A 495 -22.72 16.32 -16.46
C THR A 495 -22.26 17.72 -16.04
N GLU A 496 -21.33 18.29 -16.81
CA GLU A 496 -20.60 19.50 -16.45
C GLU A 496 -21.25 20.79 -16.97
N GLY A 497 -20.87 21.90 -16.35
CA GLY A 497 -21.28 23.26 -16.68
C GLY A 497 -22.71 23.58 -16.25
N VAL A 498 -23.11 24.85 -16.44
CA VAL A 498 -24.45 25.34 -16.06
C VAL A 498 -25.58 24.69 -16.85
N SER A 499 -25.27 24.08 -18.00
CA SER A 499 -26.20 23.29 -18.80
C SER A 499 -26.27 21.81 -18.39
N GLY A 500 -25.30 21.32 -17.62
CA GLY A 500 -25.21 19.94 -17.16
C GLY A 500 -26.28 19.58 -16.13
N GLY A 501 -26.57 18.28 -16.00
CA GLY A 501 -27.58 17.75 -15.09
C GLY A 501 -27.28 18.06 -13.63
N ILE A 502 -26.02 17.91 -13.21
CA ILE A 502 -25.61 18.15 -11.82
C ILE A 502 -25.92 19.57 -11.38
N TYR A 503 -25.51 20.58 -12.16
CA TYR A 503 -25.76 21.98 -11.82
C TYR A 503 -27.25 22.31 -11.71
N LYS A 504 -28.07 21.76 -12.62
CA LYS A 504 -29.52 21.98 -12.64
C LYS A 504 -30.22 21.35 -11.43
N GLU A 505 -29.74 20.22 -10.95
CA GLU A 505 -30.36 19.46 -9.87
C GLU A 505 -29.91 19.91 -8.48
N VAL A 506 -28.66 20.35 -8.33
CA VAL A 506 -28.14 20.91 -7.07
C VAL A 506 -28.90 22.19 -6.71
N ASN A 507 -29.27 22.32 -5.44
CA ASN A 507 -29.96 23.47 -4.85
C ASN A 507 -29.10 24.74 -4.95
N ALA A 508 -29.74 25.88 -5.19
CA ALA A 508 -29.08 27.18 -5.31
C ALA A 508 -28.13 27.52 -4.14
N THR A 509 -28.42 27.03 -2.93
CA THR A 509 -27.59 27.17 -1.73
C THR A 509 -26.17 26.62 -1.91
N TYR A 510 -26.00 25.54 -2.67
CA TYR A 510 -24.71 24.85 -2.82
C TYR A 510 -24.03 25.12 -4.17
N ARG A 511 -24.74 25.71 -5.14
CA ARG A 511 -24.28 25.86 -6.54
C ARG A 511 -22.98 26.63 -6.71
N SER A 512 -22.65 27.57 -5.82
CA SER A 512 -21.40 28.34 -5.90
C SER A 512 -20.15 27.46 -5.86
N GLN A 513 -20.25 26.27 -5.24
CA GLN A 513 -19.15 25.30 -5.14
C GLN A 513 -18.90 24.51 -6.44
N ILE A 514 -19.81 24.57 -7.41
CA ILE A 514 -19.78 23.73 -8.63
C ILE A 514 -19.97 24.53 -9.94
N LEU A 515 -19.71 25.84 -9.91
CA LEU A 515 -19.85 26.71 -11.09
C LEU A 515 -18.86 26.33 -12.21
N THR A 516 -17.68 25.84 -11.84
CA THR A 516 -16.62 25.39 -12.74
C THR A 516 -16.24 23.97 -12.38
N ALA A 517 -16.12 23.09 -13.38
CA ALA A 517 -15.69 21.71 -13.18
C ALA A 517 -14.16 21.62 -13.00
N GLY A 518 -13.72 20.76 -12.08
CA GLY A 518 -12.32 20.61 -11.69
C GLY A 518 -11.84 21.69 -10.71
N ASN A 519 -10.53 21.76 -10.51
CA ASN A 519 -9.94 22.69 -9.54
C ASN A 519 -10.06 24.15 -10.02
N ASP A 520 -10.71 25.00 -9.21
CA ASP A 520 -10.91 26.42 -9.48
C ASP A 520 -10.89 27.22 -8.16
N ALA A 521 -10.26 28.41 -8.19
CA ALA A 521 -10.08 29.23 -7.00
C ALA A 521 -11.40 29.77 -6.43
N THR A 522 -12.39 30.07 -7.28
CA THR A 522 -13.69 30.61 -6.86
C THR A 522 -14.55 29.54 -6.22
N THR A 523 -14.61 28.35 -6.84
CA THR A 523 -15.33 27.21 -6.27
C THR A 523 -14.67 26.73 -4.98
N LYS A 524 -13.34 26.76 -4.89
CA LYS A 524 -12.58 26.48 -3.66
C LYS A 524 -12.96 27.43 -2.53
N ALA A 525 -12.92 28.75 -2.76
CA ALA A 525 -13.30 29.73 -1.75
C ALA A 525 -14.74 29.51 -1.24
N SER A 526 -15.66 29.16 -2.14
CA SER A 526 -17.05 28.83 -1.78
C SER A 526 -17.16 27.56 -0.95
N ALA A 527 -16.38 26.52 -1.30
CA ALA A 527 -16.37 25.25 -0.60
C ALA A 527 -15.74 25.35 0.79
N ASP A 528 -14.63 26.07 0.92
CA ASP A 528 -13.97 26.32 2.21
C ASP A 528 -14.87 27.17 3.15
N ALA A 529 -15.61 28.14 2.61
CA ALA A 529 -16.61 28.89 3.38
C ALA A 529 -17.77 27.99 3.86
N MET A 530 -18.23 27.07 3.02
CA MET A 530 -19.26 26.08 3.39
C MET A 530 -18.73 25.12 4.47
N LEU A 531 -17.50 24.63 4.37
CA LEU A 531 -16.85 23.80 5.40
C LEU A 531 -16.78 24.52 6.75
N ALA A 532 -16.37 25.79 6.76
CA ALA A 532 -16.31 26.60 7.98
C ALA A 532 -17.70 26.78 8.62
N SER A 533 -18.73 27.01 7.78
CA SER A 533 -20.13 27.10 8.22
C SER A 533 -20.63 25.77 8.80
N ILE A 534 -20.34 24.65 8.12
CA ILE A 534 -20.66 23.29 8.59
C ILE A 534 -20.06 23.05 9.97
N LYS A 535 -18.75 23.27 10.12
CA LYS A 535 -18.03 23.08 11.39
C LYS A 535 -18.71 23.86 12.51
N SER A 536 -18.95 25.15 12.28
CA SER A 536 -19.58 26.04 13.26
C SER A 536 -20.98 25.55 13.66
N ALA A 537 -21.80 25.15 12.69
CA ALA A 537 -23.18 24.72 12.93
C ALA A 537 -23.29 23.37 13.64
N VAL A 538 -22.46 22.40 13.23
CA VAL A 538 -22.43 21.06 13.84
C VAL A 538 -21.93 21.14 15.28
N GLU A 539 -20.83 21.86 15.53
CA GLU A 539 -20.24 21.99 16.87
C GLU A 539 -21.12 22.80 17.82
N ALA A 540 -21.81 23.84 17.32
CA ALA A 540 -22.80 24.56 18.11
C ALA A 540 -24.00 23.68 18.53
N SER A 541 -24.27 22.59 17.81
CA SER A 541 -25.30 21.60 18.16
C SER A 541 -24.82 20.52 19.14
N GLY A 542 -23.59 20.60 19.63
CA GLY A 542 -22.98 19.61 20.53
C GLY A 542 -22.53 18.33 19.83
N GLU A 543 -22.54 18.31 18.50
CA GLU A 543 -22.07 17.22 17.65
C GLU A 543 -20.67 17.57 17.12
N LYS A 544 -19.97 16.65 16.46
CA LYS A 544 -18.64 16.94 15.88
C LYS A 544 -18.50 16.40 14.46
N LEU A 545 -17.61 17.05 13.70
CA LEU A 545 -17.10 16.46 12.47
C LEU A 545 -16.15 15.30 12.81
N ARG A 546 -16.09 14.31 11.92
CA ARG A 546 -15.18 13.16 12.06
C ARG A 546 -13.73 13.57 11.90
N TYR A 547 -13.46 14.45 10.94
CA TYR A 547 -12.13 14.98 10.67
C TYR A 547 -12.12 16.51 10.71
N SER A 548 -10.91 17.06 10.79
CA SER A 548 -10.70 18.49 10.58
C SER A 548 -11.15 18.92 9.17
N THR A 549 -11.52 20.19 9.02
CA THR A 549 -11.84 20.78 7.71
C THR A 549 -10.67 20.71 6.73
N ASP A 550 -9.44 20.67 7.23
CA ASP A 550 -8.22 20.62 6.42
C ASP A 550 -8.11 19.30 5.66
N LEU A 551 -8.53 18.18 6.26
CA LEU A 551 -8.56 16.88 5.59
C LEU A 551 -9.55 16.91 4.41
N TYR A 552 -10.77 17.42 4.62
CA TYR A 552 -11.79 17.52 3.57
C TYR A 552 -11.38 18.48 2.46
N SER A 553 -10.76 19.61 2.80
CA SER A 553 -10.24 20.58 1.81
C SER A 553 -9.09 19.97 1.00
N ALA A 554 -8.15 19.27 1.65
CA ALA A 554 -7.05 18.58 0.97
C ALA A 554 -7.54 17.49 0.01
N TYR A 555 -8.54 16.68 0.43
CA TYR A 555 -9.14 15.68 -0.45
C TYR A 555 -9.83 16.30 -1.65
N ARG A 556 -10.67 17.33 -1.42
CA ARG A 556 -11.37 18.05 -2.48
C ARG A 556 -10.41 18.58 -3.53
N ASP A 557 -9.39 19.32 -3.10
CA ASP A 557 -8.47 19.98 -4.03
C ASP A 557 -7.65 18.97 -4.83
N ALA A 558 -7.21 17.88 -4.18
CA ALA A 558 -6.52 16.79 -4.83
C ALA A 558 -7.40 16.12 -5.86
N THR A 559 -8.58 15.64 -5.46
CA THR A 559 -9.50 14.90 -6.32
C THR A 559 -9.93 15.72 -7.55
N LEU A 560 -10.21 17.01 -7.39
CA LEU A 560 -10.56 17.91 -8.50
C LEU A 560 -9.39 18.20 -9.47
N SER A 561 -8.16 17.87 -9.10
CA SER A 561 -6.97 18.06 -9.95
C SER A 561 -6.65 16.85 -10.84
N PHE A 562 -7.23 15.68 -10.57
CA PHE A 562 -7.04 14.48 -11.39
C PHE A 562 -7.77 14.60 -12.73
N LYS A 563 -6.99 14.42 -13.80
CA LYS A 563 -7.46 14.44 -15.19
C LYS A 563 -7.06 13.16 -15.88
N LEU A 564 -7.89 12.71 -16.83
CA LEU A 564 -7.55 11.56 -17.66
C LEU A 564 -6.29 11.91 -18.47
N PHE A 565 -5.22 11.14 -18.31
CA PHE A 565 -3.97 11.38 -19.04
C PHE A 565 -3.88 10.52 -20.29
N SER A 566 -4.41 9.30 -20.22
CA SER A 566 -4.31 8.28 -21.26
C SER A 566 -5.60 8.13 -22.06
N ASP A 567 -5.49 8.01 -23.39
CA ASP A 567 -6.58 7.49 -24.23
C ASP A 567 -6.66 5.95 -24.07
N SER A 568 -7.20 5.54 -22.92
CA SER A 568 -7.44 4.16 -22.51
C SER A 568 -8.91 3.85 -22.20
N ILE A 569 -9.76 4.88 -22.21
CA ILE A 569 -11.19 4.79 -21.92
C ILE A 569 -11.93 4.94 -23.24
N ALA A 570 -12.86 4.04 -23.54
CA ALA A 570 -13.46 3.94 -24.85
C ALA A 570 -14.18 5.23 -25.28
N ASP A 571 -14.76 6.00 -24.36
CA ASP A 571 -15.41 7.29 -24.61
C ASP A 571 -14.82 8.45 -23.79
N GLY A 572 -13.61 8.26 -23.25
CA GLY A 572 -12.85 9.31 -22.56
C GLY A 572 -11.91 10.06 -23.50
N THR A 573 -11.61 11.32 -23.17
CA THR A 573 -10.66 12.17 -23.88
C THR A 573 -9.55 12.64 -22.93
N PRO A 574 -8.26 12.50 -23.27
CA PRO A 574 -7.19 13.06 -22.47
C PRO A 574 -7.40 14.55 -22.13
N GLY A 575 -7.11 14.93 -20.89
CA GLY A 575 -7.29 16.28 -20.35
C GLY A 575 -8.65 16.54 -19.69
N GLN A 576 -9.63 15.67 -19.88
CA GLN A 576 -10.93 15.78 -19.18
C GLN A 576 -10.77 15.53 -17.67
N ASN A 577 -11.65 16.12 -16.87
CA ASN A 577 -11.70 15.86 -15.43
C ASN A 577 -12.15 14.41 -15.18
N LEU A 578 -11.60 13.77 -14.14
CA LEU A 578 -12.12 12.48 -13.65
C LEU A 578 -13.17 12.68 -12.57
N VAL A 579 -12.96 13.71 -11.75
CA VAL A 579 -13.94 14.20 -10.79
C VAL A 579 -14.23 15.66 -11.11
N PRO A 580 -15.35 15.97 -11.79
CA PRO A 580 -15.71 17.34 -12.08
C PRO A 580 -16.12 18.15 -10.86
N TYR A 581 -16.75 17.53 -9.85
CA TYR A 581 -17.33 18.27 -8.72
C TYR A 581 -17.10 17.58 -7.37
N VAL A 582 -16.67 18.37 -6.40
CA VAL A 582 -16.67 18.03 -4.97
C VAL A 582 -17.19 19.25 -4.21
N TYR A 583 -18.28 19.07 -3.49
CA TYR A 583 -18.94 20.14 -2.74
C TYR A 583 -19.52 19.60 -1.43
N PHE A 584 -19.82 20.52 -0.52
CA PHE A 584 -20.27 20.19 0.82
C PHE A 584 -21.72 20.64 1.05
N THR A 585 -22.50 19.80 1.72
CA THR A 585 -23.90 20.05 2.09
C THR A 585 -24.08 20.00 3.60
N ASN A 586 -25.13 20.65 4.13
CA ASN A 586 -25.36 20.71 5.57
C ASN A 586 -26.84 20.63 5.95
N GLU A 587 -27.54 19.66 5.37
CA GLU A 587 -28.98 19.52 5.61
C GLU A 587 -29.31 19.01 7.01
N LYS A 588 -30.54 19.31 7.44
CA LYS A 588 -31.09 18.82 8.71
C LYS A 588 -32.09 17.69 8.47
N ASN A 589 -32.15 16.76 9.42
CA ASN A 589 -33.26 15.82 9.49
C ASN A 589 -34.53 16.45 10.10
N ALA A 590 -35.62 15.68 10.14
CA ALA A 590 -36.88 16.11 10.74
C ALA A 590 -36.79 16.48 12.23
N ALA A 591 -35.78 15.95 12.94
CA ALA A 591 -35.48 16.29 14.33
C ALA A 591 -34.58 17.54 14.48
N GLY A 592 -34.26 18.23 13.37
CA GLY A 592 -33.43 19.43 13.36
C GLY A 592 -31.93 19.18 13.52
N LYS A 593 -31.48 17.91 13.48
CA LYS A 593 -30.05 17.56 13.58
C LYS A 593 -29.35 17.69 12.23
N TYR A 594 -28.15 18.24 12.24
CA TYR A 594 -27.30 18.36 11.04
C TYR A 594 -26.72 17.01 10.60
N HIS A 595 -26.73 16.78 9.29
CA HIS A 595 -26.09 15.63 8.63
C HIS A 595 -25.30 16.14 7.41
N PRO A 596 -24.09 16.68 7.63
CA PRO A 596 -23.24 17.17 6.55
C PRO A 596 -22.65 16.04 5.70
N PHE A 597 -22.58 16.26 4.39
CA PHE A 597 -21.94 15.36 3.44
C PHE A 597 -20.96 16.10 2.54
N MET A 598 -19.85 15.45 2.23
CA MET A 598 -19.04 15.75 1.06
C MET A 598 -19.59 14.93 -0.11
N VAL A 599 -20.09 15.62 -1.13
CA VAL A 599 -20.65 14.99 -2.33
C VAL A 599 -19.63 15.05 -3.45
N ILE A 600 -19.33 13.89 -4.03
CA ILE A 600 -18.32 13.71 -5.07
C ILE A 600 -19.01 13.21 -6.34
N VAL A 601 -18.86 13.94 -7.44
CA VAL A 601 -19.31 13.53 -8.77
C VAL A 601 -18.12 13.04 -9.55
N SER A 602 -18.09 11.76 -9.91
CA SER A 602 -16.96 11.09 -10.54
C SER A 602 -17.36 10.31 -11.79
N TYR A 603 -16.46 10.25 -12.77
CA TYR A 603 -16.57 9.37 -13.92
C TYR A 603 -16.12 7.93 -13.66
N GLY A 604 -15.58 7.63 -12.46
CA GLY A 604 -15.28 6.26 -12.02
C GLY A 604 -14.13 5.58 -12.75
N ASN A 605 -13.12 6.35 -13.19
CA ASN A 605 -12.01 5.83 -13.98
C ASN A 605 -10.67 6.32 -13.43
N PRO A 606 -9.60 5.50 -13.48
CA PRO A 606 -8.26 5.95 -13.15
C PRO A 606 -7.70 6.88 -14.24
N ALA A 607 -6.75 7.73 -13.86
CA ALA A 607 -6.07 8.65 -14.78
C ALA A 607 -5.08 7.97 -15.74
N SER A 608 -4.54 6.84 -15.31
CA SER A 608 -3.47 6.09 -15.96
C SER A 608 -3.99 5.11 -17.03
N PRO A 609 -3.10 4.57 -17.89
CA PRO A 609 -3.43 3.40 -18.69
C PRO A 609 -3.93 2.25 -17.80
N ASN A 610 -5.20 1.87 -17.95
CA ASN A 610 -5.87 0.96 -17.02
C ASN A 610 -5.39 -0.51 -17.06
N GLY A 611 -4.70 -0.94 -18.12
CA GLY A 611 -4.18 -2.30 -18.25
C GLY A 611 -5.25 -3.39 -18.49
N LEU A 612 -6.51 -3.04 -18.78
CA LEU A 612 -7.60 -4.02 -18.94
C LEU A 612 -7.34 -5.05 -20.04
N LYS A 613 -6.56 -4.69 -21.07
CA LYS A 613 -6.22 -5.59 -22.17
C LYS A 613 -5.22 -6.68 -21.77
N ASP A 614 -4.49 -6.48 -20.69
CA ASP A 614 -3.52 -7.44 -20.13
C ASP A 614 -4.15 -8.43 -19.15
N VAL A 615 -5.41 -8.23 -18.75
CA VAL A 615 -6.09 -9.10 -17.79
C VAL A 615 -6.20 -10.53 -18.35
N PRO A 616 -5.63 -11.54 -17.65
CA PRO A 616 -5.63 -12.91 -18.14
C PRO A 616 -7.02 -13.48 -18.33
N HIS A 617 -7.89 -13.33 -17.34
CA HIS A 617 -9.23 -13.90 -17.34
C HIS A 617 -10.25 -12.81 -16.98
N PRO A 618 -10.55 -11.84 -17.85
CA PRO A 618 -11.46 -10.75 -17.49
C PRO A 618 -12.89 -11.26 -17.28
N PRO A 619 -13.73 -10.55 -16.51
CA PRO A 619 -15.13 -10.93 -16.34
C PRO A 619 -15.89 -11.08 -17.66
N GLY A 620 -16.75 -12.09 -17.74
CA GLY A 620 -17.66 -12.29 -18.87
C GLY A 620 -18.85 -11.31 -18.88
N ASP A 621 -19.36 -10.98 -20.06
CA ASP A 621 -20.47 -10.04 -20.27
C ASP A 621 -21.86 -10.55 -19.85
N SER A 622 -22.01 -11.86 -19.60
CA SER A 622 -23.29 -12.52 -19.36
C SER A 622 -23.17 -13.76 -18.48
N THR A 623 -24.25 -14.54 -18.35
CA THR A 623 -24.38 -15.69 -17.43
C THR A 623 -24.16 -17.06 -18.09
N GLY A 624 -23.54 -17.12 -19.27
CA GLY A 624 -23.22 -18.37 -19.99
C GLY A 624 -21.89 -19.04 -19.56
N GLU A 625 -21.50 -20.10 -20.28
CA GLU A 625 -20.21 -20.76 -20.07
C GLU A 625 -19.05 -19.90 -20.55
N TYR A 626 -18.09 -19.65 -19.65
CA TYR A 626 -16.98 -18.71 -19.86
C TYR A 626 -16.25 -18.86 -21.21
N PRO A 627 -15.92 -20.06 -21.73
CA PRO A 627 -15.20 -20.19 -23.00
C PRO A 627 -15.90 -19.58 -24.22
N THR A 628 -17.23 -19.41 -24.15
CA THR A 628 -18.05 -18.83 -25.22
C THR A 628 -18.43 -17.37 -24.99
N LEU A 629 -18.20 -16.87 -23.77
CA LEU A 629 -18.56 -15.51 -23.40
C LEU A 629 -17.64 -14.49 -24.07
N LYS A 630 -18.17 -13.30 -24.31
CA LYS A 630 -17.32 -12.13 -24.53
C LYS A 630 -16.85 -11.60 -23.18
N VAL A 631 -15.67 -11.00 -23.14
CA VAL A 631 -15.02 -10.57 -21.89
C VAL A 631 -14.75 -9.07 -21.86
N THR A 632 -14.83 -8.45 -20.68
CA THR A 632 -14.65 -7.01 -20.50
C THR A 632 -13.18 -6.62 -20.67
N ARG A 633 -12.86 -5.95 -21.79
CA ARG A 633 -11.50 -5.49 -22.15
C ARG A 633 -11.40 -3.97 -22.33
N PHE A 634 -12.53 -3.29 -22.17
CA PHE A 634 -12.68 -1.84 -22.32
C PHE A 634 -13.38 -1.30 -21.08
N SER A 635 -13.12 -0.03 -20.75
CA SER A 635 -13.97 0.72 -19.84
C SER A 635 -14.54 1.95 -20.51
N ASN A 636 -15.53 2.53 -19.85
CA ASN A 636 -16.26 3.70 -20.29
C ASN A 636 -16.40 4.71 -19.15
N LEU A 637 -16.82 5.93 -19.49
CA LEU A 637 -17.25 6.92 -18.52
C LEU A 637 -18.54 6.46 -17.86
N GLU A 638 -18.56 6.59 -16.54
CA GLU A 638 -19.74 6.38 -15.71
C GLU A 638 -20.19 7.70 -15.06
N ASN A 639 -21.23 7.66 -14.25
CA ASN A 639 -21.60 8.80 -13.41
C ASN A 639 -21.87 8.32 -12.00
N TYR A 640 -20.87 8.44 -11.13
CA TYR A 640 -20.98 8.14 -9.71
C TYR A 640 -21.20 9.43 -8.94
N VAL A 641 -22.24 9.44 -8.11
CA VAL A 641 -22.49 10.52 -7.14
C VAL A 641 -22.36 9.91 -5.74
N ALA A 642 -21.14 9.98 -5.20
CA ALA A 642 -20.83 9.47 -3.88
C ALA A 642 -21.14 10.52 -2.81
N MET A 643 -21.73 10.06 -1.70
CA MET A 643 -21.96 10.88 -0.52
C MET A 643 -21.08 10.36 0.62
N ILE A 644 -20.17 11.20 1.10
CA ILE A 644 -19.28 10.88 2.21
C ILE A 644 -19.76 11.62 3.46
N PRO A 645 -20.28 10.91 4.48
CA PRO A 645 -20.78 11.54 5.69
C PRO A 645 -19.63 12.18 6.48
N MET A 646 -19.79 13.45 6.86
CA MET A 646 -18.73 14.20 7.53
C MET A 646 -18.90 14.27 9.05
N LYS A 647 -20.12 14.08 9.54
CA LYS A 647 -20.40 13.99 10.98
C LYS A 647 -19.79 12.69 11.54
N ASP A 648 -19.26 12.76 12.76
CA ASP A 648 -18.84 11.56 13.47
C ASP A 648 -20.05 10.82 14.08
N TYR A 649 -20.47 9.72 13.43
CA TYR A 649 -21.49 8.82 13.97
C TYR A 649 -20.89 7.75 14.91
N GLY A 650 -19.57 7.76 15.10
CA GLY A 650 -18.82 6.72 15.80
C GLY A 650 -18.43 5.56 14.90
N VAL A 651 -17.91 4.52 15.54
CA VAL A 651 -17.47 3.25 14.94
C VAL A 651 -18.16 2.08 15.62
N VAL A 652 -18.29 0.97 14.90
CA VAL A 652 -18.86 -0.28 15.40
C VAL A 652 -17.84 -1.09 16.20
N SER A 653 -18.34 -1.99 17.04
CA SER A 653 -17.55 -2.98 17.77
C SER A 653 -17.57 -4.36 17.12
N ASP A 654 -18.62 -4.67 16.37
CA ASP A 654 -18.79 -5.88 15.58
C ASP A 654 -19.33 -5.52 14.18
N VAL A 655 -18.98 -6.30 13.16
CA VAL A 655 -19.47 -6.05 11.79
C VAL A 655 -21.00 -6.05 11.70
N THR A 656 -21.68 -6.80 12.56
CA THR A 656 -23.14 -6.92 12.59
C THR A 656 -23.86 -5.77 13.32
N ASP A 657 -23.12 -4.85 13.95
CA ASP A 657 -23.70 -3.62 14.50
C ASP A 657 -24.29 -2.74 13.38
N ASN A 658 -23.70 -2.79 12.19
CA ASN A 658 -24.24 -2.17 10.99
C ASN A 658 -25.24 -3.11 10.30
N VAL A 659 -26.42 -2.59 9.96
CA VAL A 659 -27.44 -3.33 9.23
C VAL A 659 -27.31 -3.00 7.75
N ILE A 660 -26.69 -3.91 6.99
CA ILE A 660 -26.53 -3.78 5.55
C ILE A 660 -27.56 -4.66 4.85
N ALA A 661 -28.48 -4.05 4.08
CA ALA A 661 -29.61 -4.75 3.47
C ALA A 661 -29.18 -5.91 2.55
N VAL A 662 -28.10 -5.73 1.77
CA VAL A 662 -27.51 -6.75 0.90
C VAL A 662 -26.00 -6.75 1.09
N ASN A 663 -25.45 -7.82 1.66
CA ASN A 663 -24.02 -7.98 1.90
C ASN A 663 -23.57 -9.37 1.43
N LEU A 664 -22.26 -9.57 1.28
CA LEU A 664 -21.71 -10.81 0.72
C LEU A 664 -22.06 -12.06 1.54
N TRP A 665 -22.29 -11.92 2.85
CA TRP A 665 -22.67 -12.98 3.76
C TRP A 665 -24.15 -13.37 3.59
N THR A 666 -25.07 -12.41 3.47
CA THR A 666 -26.51 -12.68 3.28
C THR A 666 -26.83 -13.23 1.89
N VAL A 667 -26.07 -12.84 0.86
CA VAL A 667 -26.26 -13.36 -0.51
C VAL A 667 -25.74 -14.79 -0.70
N ARG A 668 -24.99 -15.34 0.26
CA ARG A 668 -24.45 -16.70 0.22
C ARG A 668 -24.94 -17.52 1.42
N THR A 669 -26.03 -18.26 1.21
CA THR A 669 -26.61 -19.14 2.23
C THR A 669 -25.76 -20.39 2.48
N THR A 670 -24.92 -20.37 3.51
CA THR A 670 -24.47 -21.61 4.18
C THR A 670 -24.39 -21.40 5.69
N ALA A 671 -24.78 -22.41 6.46
CA ALA A 671 -24.82 -22.36 7.93
C ALA A 671 -23.42 -22.29 8.59
N SER A 672 -22.33 -22.37 7.82
CA SER A 672 -20.95 -22.42 8.30
C SER A 672 -20.14 -21.13 8.09
N LEU A 673 -20.68 -20.15 7.34
CA LEU A 673 -19.96 -18.91 7.02
C LEU A 673 -20.10 -17.91 8.17
N LYS A 674 -18.98 -17.33 8.64
CA LYS A 674 -19.03 -16.33 9.71
C LYS A 674 -19.23 -14.94 9.13
N ALA A 675 -19.97 -14.08 9.82
CA ALA A 675 -19.93 -12.66 9.57
C ALA A 675 -18.58 -12.11 10.07
N ASN A 676 -17.77 -11.55 9.18
CA ASN A 676 -16.47 -10.96 9.50
C ASN A 676 -16.18 -9.79 8.56
N VAL A 677 -15.01 -9.16 8.70
CA VAL A 677 -14.61 -7.95 7.95
C VAL A 677 -14.52 -8.12 6.43
N TYR A 678 -14.48 -9.35 5.92
CA TYR A 678 -14.48 -9.67 4.49
C TYR A 678 -15.86 -10.13 4.00
N THR A 679 -16.53 -10.99 4.77
CA THR A 679 -17.81 -11.62 4.36
C THR A 679 -19.00 -10.70 4.61
N TYR A 680 -18.95 -9.81 5.60
CA TYR A 680 -20.02 -8.85 5.90
C TYR A 680 -19.89 -7.54 5.10
N ALA A 681 -19.15 -7.57 3.99
CA ALA A 681 -18.99 -6.43 3.11
C ALA A 681 -20.25 -6.14 2.29
N ASP A 682 -20.49 -4.87 1.94
CA ASP A 682 -21.48 -4.49 0.93
C ASP A 682 -21.28 -5.33 -0.34
N SER A 683 -22.35 -5.79 -0.96
CA SER A 683 -22.27 -6.58 -2.20
C SER A 683 -21.91 -5.76 -3.45
N ALA A 684 -21.80 -4.44 -3.30
CA ALA A 684 -21.41 -3.49 -4.33
C ALA A 684 -20.17 -2.68 -3.90
N ASP A 685 -19.93 -1.55 -4.54
CA ASP A 685 -18.86 -0.61 -4.19
C ASP A 685 -18.98 -0.12 -2.74
N ASN A 686 -17.84 0.06 -2.06
CA ASN A 686 -17.77 0.46 -0.66
C ASN A 686 -16.96 1.73 -0.38
N GLY A 687 -16.40 2.36 -1.42
CA GLY A 687 -15.69 3.61 -1.27
C GLY A 687 -15.29 4.24 -2.60
N ILE A 688 -14.58 5.36 -2.51
CA ILE A 688 -14.06 6.10 -3.66
C ILE A 688 -12.64 6.55 -3.39
N LEU A 689 -11.79 6.44 -4.41
CA LEU A 689 -10.39 6.83 -4.39
C LEU A 689 -10.23 8.27 -4.84
N VAL A 690 -9.08 8.85 -4.51
CA VAL A 690 -8.76 10.25 -4.77
C VAL A 690 -8.76 10.59 -6.26
N ASP A 691 -8.49 9.62 -7.14
CA ASP A 691 -8.55 9.79 -8.59
C ASP A 691 -9.97 9.64 -9.18
N GLY A 692 -10.94 9.33 -8.33
CA GLY A 692 -12.34 9.13 -8.68
C GLY A 692 -12.73 7.68 -8.98
N SER A 693 -11.78 6.74 -9.05
CA SER A 693 -12.11 5.31 -9.17
C SER A 693 -12.80 4.78 -7.92
N VAL A 694 -13.70 3.80 -8.05
CA VAL A 694 -14.48 3.28 -6.92
C VAL A 694 -13.83 2.04 -6.32
N ILE A 695 -13.94 1.90 -5.00
CA ILE A 695 -13.41 0.78 -4.21
C ILE A 695 -14.50 -0.29 -4.10
N PHE A 696 -14.12 -1.53 -4.31
CA PHE A 696 -14.94 -2.71 -4.03
C PHE A 696 -14.30 -3.55 -2.92
N PRO A 697 -15.10 -4.39 -2.22
CA PRO A 697 -14.58 -5.33 -1.25
C PRO A 697 -13.51 -6.26 -1.84
N THR A 698 -12.55 -6.69 -1.02
CA THR A 698 -11.49 -7.61 -1.49
C THR A 698 -12.05 -8.94 -2.02
N TYR A 699 -13.23 -9.34 -1.55
CA TYR A 699 -13.93 -10.55 -1.97
C TYR A 699 -14.94 -10.24 -3.07
N GLY A 700 -15.04 -11.13 -4.06
CA GLY A 700 -16.14 -11.11 -5.02
C GLY A 700 -17.41 -11.78 -4.49
N ASN A 701 -18.48 -11.77 -5.28
CA ASN A 701 -19.77 -12.36 -4.93
C ASN A 701 -19.72 -13.88 -4.72
N THR A 702 -18.62 -14.55 -5.07
CA THR A 702 -18.34 -15.96 -4.78
C THR A 702 -17.69 -16.18 -3.41
N LEU A 703 -17.47 -15.11 -2.63
CA LEU A 703 -16.74 -15.11 -1.36
C LEU A 703 -15.31 -15.65 -1.48
N VAL A 704 -14.71 -15.39 -2.64
CA VAL A 704 -13.32 -15.69 -2.97
C VAL A 704 -12.61 -14.34 -3.18
N PRO A 705 -11.36 -14.17 -2.69
CA PRO A 705 -10.56 -12.99 -3.00
C PRO A 705 -10.45 -12.75 -4.51
N ALA A 706 -10.66 -11.50 -4.96
CA ALA A 706 -10.80 -11.21 -6.40
C ALA A 706 -9.52 -11.48 -7.22
N ASN A 707 -8.34 -11.52 -6.58
CA ASN A 707 -7.08 -11.84 -7.25
C ASN A 707 -6.97 -13.31 -7.71
N GLN A 708 -7.75 -14.24 -7.15
CA GLN A 708 -7.59 -15.68 -7.41
C GLN A 708 -7.86 -16.08 -8.87
N ASN A 709 -8.73 -15.35 -9.55
CA ASN A 709 -9.20 -15.72 -10.88
C ASN A 709 -8.33 -15.14 -11.99
N GLY A 710 -7.34 -14.30 -11.69
CA GLY A 710 -6.61 -13.56 -12.73
C GLY A 710 -7.50 -12.54 -13.46
N GLU A 711 -8.50 -12.01 -12.77
CA GLU A 711 -9.47 -11.03 -13.26
C GLU A 711 -8.98 -9.57 -13.15
N MET A 712 -7.81 -9.35 -12.56
CA MET A 712 -7.34 -8.03 -12.13
C MET A 712 -6.25 -7.47 -13.04
N THR A 713 -6.27 -6.14 -13.21
CA THR A 713 -5.15 -5.39 -13.79
C THR A 713 -4.02 -5.23 -12.77
N ALA A 714 -2.84 -4.79 -13.23
CA ALA A 714 -1.69 -4.54 -12.34
C ALA A 714 -1.95 -3.46 -11.29
N ILE A 715 -2.95 -2.59 -11.50
CA ILE A 715 -3.36 -1.57 -10.51
C ILE A 715 -4.43 -2.08 -9.52
N GLY A 716 -4.80 -3.37 -9.59
CA GLY A 716 -5.79 -3.95 -8.68
C GLY A 716 -7.23 -3.60 -9.03
N CYS A 717 -7.52 -3.30 -10.29
CA CYS A 717 -8.86 -2.92 -10.76
C CYS A 717 -9.34 -3.80 -11.93
N HIS A 718 -10.64 -3.82 -12.19
CA HIS A 718 -11.24 -4.50 -13.35
C HIS A 718 -12.63 -3.94 -13.70
N VAL A 719 -13.24 -4.43 -14.77
CA VAL A 719 -14.59 -4.04 -15.20
C VAL A 719 -15.56 -5.20 -15.02
N GLY A 720 -16.58 -4.99 -14.19
CA GLY A 720 -17.61 -5.99 -13.91
C GLY A 720 -18.53 -6.26 -15.10
N LYS A 721 -19.35 -7.32 -14.96
CA LYS A 721 -20.19 -7.88 -16.05
C LYS A 721 -21.13 -6.88 -16.73
N GLY A 722 -21.64 -5.88 -15.99
CA GLY A 722 -22.60 -4.90 -16.52
C GLY A 722 -22.01 -3.84 -17.45
N GLY A 723 -20.69 -3.87 -17.66
CA GLY A 723 -19.96 -2.79 -18.30
C GLY A 723 -19.91 -1.55 -17.42
N GLY A 724 -18.77 -0.86 -17.40
CA GLY A 724 -18.63 0.40 -16.69
C GLY A 724 -17.19 0.86 -16.52
N GLY A 725 -17.00 1.85 -15.67
CA GLY A 725 -15.69 2.29 -15.22
C GLY A 725 -14.98 1.18 -14.44
N PRO A 726 -13.63 1.09 -14.49
CA PRO A 726 -12.88 0.15 -13.70
C PRO A 726 -13.09 0.44 -12.22
N HIS A 727 -13.28 -0.61 -11.43
CA HIS A 727 -13.33 -0.52 -9.98
C HIS A 727 -12.23 -1.37 -9.35
N CYS A 728 -11.74 -0.92 -8.21
CA CYS A 728 -10.52 -1.41 -7.60
C CYS A 728 -10.84 -2.24 -6.36
N HIS A 729 -10.29 -3.45 -6.28
CA HIS A 729 -10.43 -4.33 -5.12
C HIS A 729 -9.14 -4.39 -4.28
N PHE A 730 -8.00 -4.07 -4.90
CA PHE A 730 -6.68 -4.23 -4.33
C PHE A 730 -5.83 -2.98 -4.55
N ASP A 731 -4.85 -2.77 -3.68
CA ASP A 731 -3.90 -1.68 -3.79
C ASP A 731 -2.78 -2.02 -4.78
N GLY A 732 -2.80 -1.38 -5.94
CA GLY A 732 -1.77 -1.55 -6.96
C GLY A 732 -0.39 -0.92 -6.65
N TYR A 733 -0.19 -0.24 -5.52
CA TYR A 733 1.09 0.39 -5.18
C TYR A 733 2.27 -0.60 -5.19
N GLN A 734 2.00 -1.87 -4.84
CA GLN A 734 3.01 -2.93 -4.78
C GLN A 734 3.34 -3.59 -6.13
N SER A 735 2.74 -3.13 -7.23
CA SER A 735 3.02 -3.65 -8.58
C SER A 735 4.40 -3.32 -9.13
N GLY A 736 5.25 -2.64 -8.34
CA GLY A 736 6.62 -2.29 -8.75
C GLY A 736 6.69 -1.06 -9.67
N PHE A 737 5.55 -0.38 -9.88
CA PHE A 737 5.49 0.81 -10.70
C PHE A 737 4.85 1.98 -9.95
N SER A 738 5.64 3.04 -9.74
CA SER A 738 5.26 4.30 -9.07
C SER A 738 4.25 5.16 -9.86
N LEU A 739 3.43 4.55 -10.73
CA LEU A 739 2.40 5.22 -11.53
C LEU A 739 0.97 4.76 -11.18
N ASN A 740 0.79 4.21 -9.99
CA ASN A 740 -0.54 3.94 -9.44
C ASN A 740 -1.13 5.20 -8.75
N ILE A 741 -2.16 5.04 -7.93
CA ILE A 741 -2.81 6.11 -7.15
C ILE A 741 -1.83 6.89 -6.28
N TYR A 742 -0.79 6.23 -5.76
CA TYR A 742 0.26 6.84 -4.96
C TYR A 742 1.61 6.12 -5.15
N GLY A 743 2.71 6.79 -4.78
CA GLY A 743 4.08 6.34 -5.02
C GLY A 743 5.06 6.75 -3.90
N ASP A 744 6.32 6.34 -4.03
CA ASP A 744 7.37 6.64 -3.02
C ASP A 744 7.61 8.14 -2.82
N ALA A 745 7.48 8.92 -3.90
CA ALA A 745 7.65 10.36 -3.88
C ALA A 745 6.61 11.05 -2.97
N ASP A 746 5.43 10.45 -2.82
CA ASP A 746 4.37 10.98 -1.97
C ASP A 746 4.68 10.87 -0.49
N TYR A 747 5.74 10.17 -0.06
CA TYR A 747 6.13 10.08 1.36
C TYR A 747 7.23 11.08 1.73
N ILE A 748 7.88 11.72 0.76
CA ILE A 748 9.03 12.59 1.00
C ILE A 748 8.58 13.88 1.71
N GLY A 749 9.18 14.15 2.89
CA GLY A 749 8.88 15.35 3.67
C GLY A 749 7.48 15.34 4.30
N LYS A 750 6.92 14.14 4.52
CA LYS A 750 5.58 13.93 5.07
C LYS A 750 5.65 13.24 6.42
N SER A 751 4.61 13.44 7.22
CA SER A 751 4.51 12.94 8.60
C SER A 751 3.48 11.82 8.76
N HIS A 752 2.75 11.50 7.70
CA HIS A 752 1.73 10.46 7.64
C HIS A 752 1.68 9.91 6.21
N PRO A 753 1.17 8.70 5.94
CA PRO A 753 0.88 8.27 4.58
C PRO A 753 -0.13 9.19 3.86
N PRO A 754 -0.16 9.20 2.51
CA PRO A 754 -1.06 10.07 1.75
C PRO A 754 -2.52 9.67 1.90
N LEU A 755 -3.43 10.65 1.86
CA LEU A 755 -4.88 10.43 1.79
C LEU A 755 -5.27 9.97 0.38
N ILE A 756 -5.69 8.72 0.24
CA ILE A 756 -5.94 8.08 -1.06
C ILE A 756 -7.42 7.84 -1.37
N GLY A 757 -8.33 8.02 -0.41
CA GLY A 757 -9.75 7.78 -0.62
C GLY A 757 -10.62 7.92 0.63
N PHE A 758 -11.88 7.52 0.50
CA PHE A 758 -12.85 7.40 1.57
C PHE A 758 -13.71 6.14 1.40
N GLY A 759 -14.00 5.47 2.51
CA GLY A 759 -15.13 4.56 2.61
C GLY A 759 -16.44 5.34 2.62
N TYR A 760 -17.52 4.73 2.11
CA TYR A 760 -18.85 5.38 2.14
C TYR A 760 -19.41 5.57 3.55
N ASP A 761 -18.86 4.87 4.55
CA ASP A 761 -19.10 5.09 5.98
C ASP A 761 -18.47 6.38 6.55
N GLY A 762 -17.78 7.15 5.70
CA GLY A 762 -17.18 8.43 6.04
C GLY A 762 -15.77 8.33 6.59
N ILE A 763 -15.17 7.13 6.62
CA ILE A 763 -13.83 6.90 7.14
C ILE A 763 -12.80 7.14 6.01
N ALA A 764 -11.80 7.97 6.28
CA ALA A 764 -10.70 8.25 5.37
C ALA A 764 -9.84 6.99 5.14
N VAL A 765 -9.34 6.84 3.91
CA VAL A 765 -8.42 5.77 3.51
C VAL A 765 -7.07 6.39 3.20
N PHE A 766 -6.03 5.97 3.91
CA PHE A 766 -4.66 6.41 3.71
C PHE A 766 -3.80 5.32 3.05
N GLY A 767 -2.70 5.75 2.43
CA GLY A 767 -1.69 4.86 1.84
C GLY A 767 -1.01 3.97 2.89
N LYS A 768 -0.24 2.99 2.44
CA LYS A 768 0.38 1.98 3.30
C LYS A 768 1.53 2.53 4.16
N TYR A 769 1.61 2.09 5.42
CA TYR A 769 2.84 2.25 6.21
C TYR A 769 4.00 1.44 5.62
N ARG A 770 5.13 2.10 5.42
CA ARG A 770 6.35 1.50 4.86
C ARG A 770 7.38 1.27 5.95
N SER A 771 8.07 0.14 5.89
CA SER A 771 9.12 -0.20 6.87
C SER A 771 10.28 0.79 6.88
N SER A 772 10.45 1.59 5.82
CA SER A 772 11.42 2.69 5.73
C SER A 772 10.99 3.95 6.49
N ASP A 773 9.69 4.14 6.74
CA ASP A 773 9.11 5.40 7.21
C ASP A 773 8.65 5.32 8.66
N ILE A 774 9.47 4.69 9.51
CA ILE A 774 9.15 4.41 10.92
C ILE A 774 8.89 5.66 11.79
N LYS A 775 9.14 6.86 11.24
CA LYS A 775 8.94 8.15 11.90
C LYS A 775 7.57 8.77 11.60
N MET A 776 6.78 8.18 10.71
CA MET A 776 5.43 8.65 10.47
C MET A 776 4.58 8.45 11.73
N LEU A 777 3.71 9.43 11.99
CA LEU A 777 2.67 9.36 13.00
C LEU A 777 1.90 8.05 12.83
N GLY A 778 1.53 7.38 13.92
CA GLY A 778 0.78 6.12 13.86
C GLY A 778 1.53 4.88 13.38
N TYR A 779 2.78 4.98 12.91
CA TYR A 779 3.52 3.83 12.36
C TYR A 779 3.59 2.63 13.32
N SER A 780 3.77 2.88 14.61
CA SER A 780 3.82 1.83 15.64
C SER A 780 2.44 1.39 16.16
N THR A 781 1.37 2.06 15.75
CA THR A 781 -0.01 1.74 16.14
C THR A 781 -0.51 0.63 15.25
N ALA A 782 -0.80 -0.54 15.83
CA ALA A 782 -1.30 -1.67 15.07
C ALA A 782 -2.65 -1.35 14.41
N LEU A 783 -2.84 -1.85 13.18
CA LEU A 783 -4.16 -1.86 12.55
C LEU A 783 -5.04 -2.90 13.23
N ASP A 784 -6.31 -2.56 13.39
CA ASP A 784 -7.34 -3.43 13.90
C ASP A 784 -7.80 -4.47 12.86
N ASP A 785 -8.83 -5.24 13.21
CA ASP A 785 -9.38 -6.25 12.30
C ASP A 785 -9.99 -5.65 11.03
N PHE A 786 -10.47 -4.40 11.05
CA PHE A 786 -10.96 -3.71 9.85
C PHE A 786 -9.82 -3.17 8.97
N GLY A 787 -8.58 -3.12 9.46
CA GLY A 787 -7.44 -2.53 8.76
C GLY A 787 -7.32 -1.01 9.01
N ALA A 788 -7.77 -0.56 10.16
CA ALA A 788 -7.82 0.84 10.58
C ALA A 788 -7.21 1.04 11.96
N HIS A 789 -6.95 2.29 12.32
CA HIS A 789 -6.58 2.67 13.69
C HIS A 789 -6.87 4.15 13.95
N ASP A 790 -6.62 4.59 15.18
CA ASP A 790 -6.67 5.99 15.60
C ASP A 790 -5.38 6.35 16.36
N HIS A 791 -4.86 7.55 16.12
CA HIS A 791 -3.65 8.08 16.74
C HIS A 791 -3.49 9.58 16.44
N ASP A 792 -2.65 10.25 17.23
CA ASP A 792 -2.10 11.59 16.94
C ASP A 792 -3.13 12.66 16.49
N SER A 793 -4.36 12.58 17.00
CA SER A 793 -5.47 13.48 16.66
C SER A 793 -5.90 13.46 15.19
N ILE A 794 -5.45 12.48 14.41
CA ILE A 794 -5.83 12.30 12.99
C ILE A 794 -7.27 11.78 12.89
N GLY A 795 -7.74 11.08 13.94
CA GLY A 795 -9.05 10.45 14.01
C GLY A 795 -9.02 9.06 13.36
N TYR A 796 -9.97 8.19 13.71
CA TYR A 796 -10.02 6.81 13.21
C TYR A 796 -10.01 6.73 11.68
N HIS A 797 -9.09 5.99 11.06
CA HIS A 797 -8.96 5.89 9.59
C HIS A 797 -8.41 4.54 9.13
N TYR A 798 -8.75 4.16 7.89
CA TYR A 798 -8.22 2.97 7.22
C TYR A 798 -6.82 3.21 6.66
N HIS A 799 -6.04 2.15 6.57
CA HIS A 799 -4.81 2.13 5.79
C HIS A 799 -4.82 1.01 4.76
N ALA A 800 -4.29 1.31 3.57
CA ALA A 800 -3.88 0.27 2.64
C ALA A 800 -2.80 -0.61 3.30
N HIS A 801 -2.88 -1.93 3.17
CA HIS A 801 -1.95 -2.85 3.83
C HIS A 801 -1.90 -4.22 3.15
N SER A 802 -0.87 -5.00 3.46
CA SER A 802 -0.77 -6.39 2.98
C SER A 802 -1.27 -7.36 4.04
N VAL A 803 -2.11 -8.30 3.63
CA VAL A 803 -2.51 -9.46 4.41
C VAL A 803 -1.83 -10.69 3.79
N THR A 804 -0.80 -11.20 4.46
CA THR A 804 -0.03 -12.36 4.00
C THR A 804 -0.62 -13.66 4.53
N ASN A 805 -0.54 -14.74 3.75
CA ASN A 805 -1.00 -16.08 4.15
C ASN A 805 -2.48 -16.14 4.59
N HIS A 806 -3.32 -15.29 4.01
CA HIS A 806 -4.74 -15.24 4.29
C HIS A 806 -5.44 -16.51 3.83
N LYS A 807 -6.14 -17.18 4.74
CA LYS A 807 -6.96 -18.36 4.43
C LYS A 807 -8.43 -17.94 4.35
N ALA A 808 -8.96 -17.79 3.13
CA ALA A 808 -10.38 -17.54 2.95
C ALA A 808 -11.21 -18.76 3.40
N GLU A 809 -12.36 -18.52 4.04
CA GLU A 809 -13.18 -19.57 4.65
C GLU A 809 -13.61 -20.67 3.67
N LEU A 810 -13.83 -20.30 2.40
CA LEU A 810 -14.25 -21.21 1.33
C LEU A 810 -13.08 -21.78 0.52
N LEU A 811 -11.84 -21.43 0.85
CA LEU A 811 -10.65 -21.92 0.16
C LEU A 811 -9.83 -22.85 1.04
N THR A 812 -9.23 -23.86 0.40
CA THR A 812 -8.24 -24.75 1.04
C THR A 812 -6.83 -24.16 0.98
N ILE A 813 -6.60 -23.17 0.11
CA ILE A 813 -5.32 -22.50 -0.12
C ILE A 813 -5.23 -21.18 0.66
N THR A 814 -4.01 -20.73 0.92
CA THR A 814 -3.71 -19.39 1.42
C THR A 814 -3.31 -18.47 0.28
N THR A 815 -3.67 -17.19 0.38
CA THR A 815 -3.26 -16.14 -0.56
C THR A 815 -2.69 -14.93 0.16
N SER A 816 -1.84 -14.17 -0.51
CA SER A 816 -1.54 -12.80 -0.10
C SER A 816 -2.54 -11.83 -0.74
N MET A 817 -2.84 -10.73 -0.05
CA MET A 817 -3.76 -9.70 -0.52
C MET A 817 -3.22 -8.32 -0.18
N ASP A 818 -3.16 -7.44 -1.17
CA ASP A 818 -2.86 -6.02 -0.97
C ASP A 818 -4.17 -5.23 -0.92
N VAL A 819 -4.59 -4.88 0.29
CA VAL A 819 -5.94 -4.42 0.61
C VAL A 819 -5.99 -2.89 0.61
N LEU A 820 -6.96 -2.31 -0.10
CA LEU A 820 -7.38 -0.91 0.10
C LEU A 820 -8.32 -0.82 1.31
N MET A 821 -9.38 -1.61 1.26
CA MET A 821 -10.37 -1.82 2.32
C MET A 821 -10.80 -3.28 2.31
N LYS A 822 -10.91 -3.92 3.47
CA LYS A 822 -11.27 -5.35 3.56
C LYS A 822 -12.69 -5.63 3.05
N GLY A 823 -13.64 -4.75 3.37
CA GLY A 823 -14.99 -4.83 2.83
C GLY A 823 -16.07 -4.25 3.74
N ALA A 824 -16.16 -4.75 4.97
CA ALA A 824 -17.16 -4.32 5.95
C ALA A 824 -16.88 -2.90 6.45
N TYR A 825 -17.95 -2.13 6.70
CA TYR A 825 -17.86 -0.76 7.22
C TYR A 825 -17.62 -0.76 8.72
N VAL A 826 -16.62 -0.01 9.16
CA VAL A 826 -16.34 0.24 10.58
C VAL A 826 -17.09 1.47 11.11
N GLY A 827 -17.36 2.48 10.26
CA GLY A 827 -18.18 3.62 10.64
C GLY A 827 -19.62 3.19 10.91
N LYS A 828 -20.28 3.76 11.92
CA LYS A 828 -21.69 3.47 12.20
C LYS A 828 -22.58 4.03 11.08
N THR A 829 -23.19 3.13 10.30
CA THR A 829 -23.95 3.51 9.09
C THR A 829 -25.45 3.66 9.33
N ASN A 830 -25.99 3.02 10.36
CA ASN A 830 -27.45 2.93 10.58
C ASN A 830 -28.13 4.29 10.79
N ASP A 831 -27.40 5.26 11.36
CA ASP A 831 -27.90 6.60 11.65
C ASP A 831 -27.61 7.62 10.54
N ILE A 832 -26.98 7.17 9.45
CA ILE A 832 -26.62 8.01 8.31
C ILE A 832 -27.83 8.06 7.37
N PRO A 833 -28.44 9.24 7.17
CA PRO A 833 -29.64 9.34 6.35
C PRO A 833 -29.31 8.99 4.89
N PHE A 834 -30.19 8.20 4.27
CA PHE A 834 -30.01 7.73 2.88
C PHE A 834 -28.71 6.94 2.65
N PHE A 835 -28.13 6.33 3.69
CA PHE A 835 -26.94 5.50 3.52
C PHE A 835 -27.18 4.38 2.49
N ARG A 836 -26.38 4.39 1.41
CA ARG A 836 -26.47 3.45 0.27
C ARG A 836 -27.87 3.35 -0.35
N ALA A 837 -28.70 4.38 -0.21
CA ALA A 837 -29.98 4.45 -0.91
C ALA A 837 -29.77 4.80 -2.39
N ASN A 838 -30.54 4.17 -3.27
CA ASN A 838 -30.52 4.44 -4.71
C ASN A 838 -31.51 5.57 -5.04
N ASP A 839 -31.16 6.78 -4.60
CA ASP A 839 -31.99 7.98 -4.73
C ASP A 839 -31.39 9.04 -5.67
N GLY A 840 -32.23 9.91 -6.21
CA GLY A 840 -31.81 11.04 -7.04
C GLY A 840 -31.72 12.34 -6.24
N PHE A 841 -31.18 13.39 -6.87
CA PHE A 841 -31.15 14.74 -6.29
C PHE A 841 -32.54 15.29 -5.95
N ASN A 842 -33.58 14.87 -6.68
CA ASN A 842 -34.95 15.29 -6.44
C ASN A 842 -35.62 14.58 -5.24
N THR A 843 -35.03 13.51 -4.70
CA THR A 843 -35.60 12.73 -3.59
C THR A 843 -34.73 12.73 -2.34
N ASN A 844 -33.44 13.06 -2.46
CA ASN A 844 -32.51 13.10 -1.33
C ASN A 844 -32.02 14.53 -1.07
N PRO A 845 -32.52 15.20 -0.01
CA PRO A 845 -32.10 16.55 0.32
C PRO A 845 -30.62 16.61 0.68
N TYR A 846 -30.07 15.56 1.31
CA TYR A 846 -28.69 15.54 1.79
C TYR A 846 -27.65 15.51 0.67
N LYS A 847 -28.02 15.12 -0.56
CA LYS A 847 -27.24 15.36 -1.79
C LYS A 847 -27.15 16.84 -2.16
N GLY A 848 -27.84 17.72 -1.43
CA GLY A 848 -27.96 19.12 -1.73
C GLY A 848 -28.86 19.38 -2.94
N GLY A 849 -29.79 18.47 -3.26
CA GLY A 849 -30.69 18.61 -4.40
C GLY A 849 -31.93 19.46 -4.09
N THR A 850 -32.57 19.96 -5.15
CA THR A 850 -33.86 20.65 -5.02
C THR A 850 -34.97 19.59 -4.90
N VAL A 851 -35.22 19.11 -3.69
CA VAL A 851 -36.32 18.16 -3.42
C VAL A 851 -37.65 18.84 -3.75
N LYS A 852 -38.48 18.18 -4.57
CA LYS A 852 -39.77 18.70 -5.02
C LYS A 852 -40.91 18.31 -4.09
#